data_AF-A0A353X3R7-F1
#
_entry.id   AF-A0A353X3R7-F1
#
_cell.length_a   1.000
_cell.length_b   1.000
_cell.length_c   1.000
_cell.angle_alpha   90.00
_cell.angle_beta   90.00
_cell.angle_gamma   90.00
#
_symmetry.space_group_name_H-M   'P 1'
#
loop_
_entity.id
_entity.type
_entity.pdbx_description
1 polymer ?
#
loop_
_entity_poly.entity_id
_entity_poly.type
_entity_poly.pdbx_seq_one_letter_code
_entity_poly.pdbx_strand_id
1 'polypeptide(L)'
;MNIRTFFLVFLPLVQFLLFGNHHSFADGKRALKLLEKQKFDRLEEHLDKSLEKDSINPGARYVYALLLVSDEYTKYHLDSANIFNRHAAQQWPAIETKAQQKLIKAGIDSVKIMDLQAEINRRAFARAIAADSIYAYQYFIDHFKGSQLLDSAVTLRNQLAFEKAAETDTYESYKSFMDQYPDAQQYEEAKSRYEKLYFLQMTQGESLEDYQRFLDLKPDSPYRKDAERNILEIATADNLMEGYEWFMEKYPDSYWKRTALSRLYYQYKLNEETGGFFEKWKNEEGIDSIRLVYEKEKEIWLPFFEEGFYGFLNTDGSVAEIPKYRMISEPYYCGGVESDLLWVDRSVVNRQFYPIVPVLEHDQWTNLGHGTFTVQRSNGLEIWHKSGKRITNHLFDTVQLLSNHFIVGKRDGFVGIYSFLGRNLWKGKADKVICKGRFIIFEKEGKIAVATLNDIAKQATSDQLNLRYILDDTELITENLLLVFSGDEEGLMASDGSYKINIGQHMIYSLDQYTIVRKEEGFELYDQDFAPLFDQLLEDAVLKNKILAVKKQGLWAFTHTSRPGKLLFYYDSVRLMGEKFILLRRDENLWANFDNDTLIQVSYAADVRILTSVTQEEVEYLIVTDAKDQQYVFNDAGKLIIEGKYDAISPLGEKYIVVGSRGKKGLYYYDGTLISRPVFDAIGNERNGYVNVLKSGKFGLINHEKGINISPDYEKMLRPYNEIWLIATKKGKRGLIDHQGKTVLDYEFDNIEHWNDSLAIVQMEGEKHFYEIGEKKIDERSILKFQPIAEDNEGIAYRVVFGNNEGIYHNTRGPVIKATFNIIKNLGSYRKPLYFAEKYVDEAEFYVVIYYDKVGTIVRKQVFSNEEYDLIYCD
;
A
#
# COMPACT_ATOMS: atom_id res chain seq x y z
N MET A 1 27.62 -62.74 -21.69
CA MET A 1 27.97 -63.85 -22.61
C MET A 1 29.46 -64.16 -22.44
N ASN A 2 29.82 -65.45 -22.42
CA ASN A 2 31.10 -66.09 -22.79
C ASN A 2 32.30 -65.24 -23.32
N ILE A 3 33.59 -65.54 -23.07
CA ILE A 3 34.26 -66.52 -22.16
C ILE A 3 35.83 -66.33 -22.19
N ARG A 4 36.55 -66.53 -21.05
CA ARG A 4 38.00 -66.99 -20.90
C ARG A 4 39.15 -66.19 -21.61
N THR A 5 40.47 -66.41 -21.47
CA THR A 5 41.48 -67.06 -20.55
C THR A 5 42.89 -66.53 -20.96
N PHE A 6 44.05 -66.69 -20.30
CA PHE A 6 44.55 -67.31 -19.04
C PHE A 6 45.64 -66.33 -18.45
N PHE A 7 46.68 -66.58 -17.63
CA PHE A 7 47.49 -67.70 -17.07
C PHE A 7 47.77 -67.35 -15.57
N LEU A 8 47.62 -68.25 -14.58
CA LEU A 8 48.67 -69.08 -13.90
C LEU A 8 49.69 -68.29 -13.01
N VAL A 9 50.21 -68.82 -11.87
CA VAL A 9 49.84 -69.98 -11.02
C VAL A 9 50.53 -69.92 -9.63
N PHE A 10 49.86 -70.45 -8.59
CA PHE A 10 50.32 -71.15 -7.35
C PHE A 10 51.65 -70.87 -6.59
N LEU A 11 51.68 -71.43 -5.37
CA LEU A 11 52.83 -71.78 -4.50
C LEU A 11 53.39 -70.65 -3.57
N PRO A 12 54.05 -70.97 -2.44
CA PRO A 12 53.29 -71.19 -1.21
C PRO A 12 53.84 -70.44 0.03
N LEU A 13 53.16 -70.63 1.17
CA LEU A 13 53.68 -70.26 2.49
C LEU A 13 54.96 -71.06 2.79
N VAL A 14 56.11 -70.39 2.95
CA VAL A 14 57.37 -71.02 3.38
C VAL A 14 57.89 -70.31 4.63
N GLN A 15 57.80 -70.97 5.79
CA GLN A 15 58.49 -70.51 7.01
C GLN A 15 59.98 -70.80 6.91
N PHE A 16 60.76 -69.86 6.34
CA PHE A 16 62.21 -69.96 6.37
C PHE A 16 62.79 -69.41 7.68
N LEU A 17 62.95 -70.30 8.67
CA LEU A 17 63.72 -70.02 9.89
C LEU A 17 65.23 -69.99 9.57
N LEU A 18 65.68 -68.90 8.96
CA LEU A 18 67.11 -68.62 8.79
C LEU A 18 67.69 -68.03 10.09
N PHE A 19 68.17 -68.89 10.98
CA PHE A 19 69.08 -68.51 12.06
C PHE A 19 70.46 -68.16 11.49
N GLY A 20 70.56 -67.00 10.84
CA GLY A 20 71.82 -66.42 10.36
C GLY A 20 72.64 -65.83 11.50
N ASN A 21 73.94 -66.12 11.56
CA ASN A 21 74.86 -65.48 12.50
C ASN A 21 75.12 -64.02 12.10
N HIS A 22 74.24 -63.09 12.50
CA HIS A 22 74.32 -61.66 12.16
C HIS A 22 75.72 -61.07 12.44
N HIS A 23 76.40 -60.65 11.36
CA HIS A 23 77.75 -60.07 11.41
C HIS A 23 77.76 -58.54 11.47
N SER A 24 76.59 -57.89 11.49
CA SER A 24 76.34 -56.42 11.46
C SER A 24 77.30 -55.54 12.30
N PHE A 25 77.83 -56.05 13.43
CA PHE A 25 78.75 -55.31 14.32
C PHE A 25 80.02 -54.77 13.64
N ALA A 26 80.65 -55.56 12.77
CA ALA A 26 81.95 -55.17 12.20
C ALA A 26 81.82 -53.98 11.24
N ASP A 27 80.71 -53.92 10.51
CA ASP A 27 80.55 -52.99 9.41
C ASP A 27 80.17 -51.59 9.87
N GLY A 28 79.25 -51.43 10.83
CA GLY A 28 78.85 -50.12 11.34
C GLY A 28 80.01 -49.31 11.92
N LYS A 29 80.89 -49.93 12.73
CA LYS A 29 82.07 -49.26 13.30
C LYS A 29 83.13 -48.94 12.26
N ARG A 30 83.27 -49.78 11.23
CA ARG A 30 84.20 -49.56 10.11
C ARG A 30 83.69 -48.46 9.17
N ALA A 31 82.39 -48.43 8.92
CA ALA A 31 81.72 -47.43 8.10
C ALA A 31 81.84 -46.03 8.71
N LEU A 32 81.52 -45.86 10.00
CA LEU A 32 81.75 -44.59 10.71
C LEU A 32 83.21 -44.12 10.58
N LYS A 33 84.18 -45.02 10.76
CA LYS A 33 85.62 -44.71 10.64
C LYS A 33 86.11 -44.44 9.20
N LEU A 34 85.29 -44.74 8.18
CA LEU A 34 85.52 -44.34 6.79
C LEU A 34 84.89 -42.99 6.49
N LEU A 35 83.71 -42.70 7.08
CA LEU A 35 83.04 -41.40 7.05
C LEU A 35 83.88 -40.31 7.74
N GLU A 36 84.35 -40.57 8.97
CA GLU A 36 85.32 -39.75 9.74
C GLU A 36 86.60 -39.41 8.97
N LYS A 37 86.89 -40.14 7.89
CA LYS A 37 88.10 -40.01 7.07
C LYS A 37 87.81 -39.58 5.64
N GLN A 38 86.59 -39.11 5.36
CA GLN A 38 86.12 -38.63 4.05
C GLN A 38 86.40 -39.62 2.90
N LYS A 39 86.37 -40.93 3.19
CA LYS A 39 86.71 -41.99 2.20
C LYS A 39 85.47 -42.48 1.48
N PHE A 40 84.72 -41.55 0.90
CA PHE A 40 83.33 -41.75 0.47
C PHE A 40 83.14 -42.93 -0.50
N ASP A 41 83.94 -43.05 -1.56
CA ASP A 41 83.80 -44.19 -2.51
C ASP A 41 83.97 -45.55 -1.81
N ARG A 42 84.95 -45.64 -0.88
CA ARG A 42 85.24 -46.86 -0.10
C ARG A 42 84.26 -47.07 1.05
N LEU A 43 83.47 -46.07 1.39
CA LEU A 43 82.38 -46.16 2.36
C LEU A 43 81.13 -46.68 1.66
N GLU A 44 80.75 -46.10 0.53
CA GLU A 44 79.64 -46.55 -0.32
C GLU A 44 79.83 -48.03 -0.72
N GLU A 45 80.99 -48.38 -1.31
CA GLU A 45 81.33 -49.76 -1.68
C GLU A 45 81.28 -50.74 -0.48
N HIS A 46 81.64 -50.28 0.73
CA HIS A 46 81.60 -51.07 1.96
C HIS A 46 80.18 -51.22 2.52
N LEU A 47 79.33 -50.20 2.35
CA LEU A 47 77.94 -50.19 2.79
C LEU A 47 77.05 -51.03 1.86
N ASP A 48 77.20 -50.89 0.55
CA ASP A 48 76.49 -51.70 -0.45
C ASP A 48 76.72 -53.19 -0.18
N LYS A 49 77.99 -53.61 -0.10
CA LYS A 49 78.37 -55.01 0.20
C LYS A 49 77.93 -55.48 1.59
N SER A 50 77.69 -54.56 2.53
CA SER A 50 77.13 -54.90 3.84
C SER A 50 75.61 -55.13 3.77
N LEU A 51 74.90 -54.39 2.92
CA LEU A 51 73.45 -54.52 2.70
C LEU A 51 73.07 -55.65 1.74
N GLU A 52 73.92 -55.96 0.75
CA GLU A 52 73.83 -57.17 -0.08
C GLU A 52 73.95 -58.45 0.77
N LYS A 53 74.81 -58.40 1.81
CA LYS A 53 75.15 -59.55 2.65
C LYS A 53 74.23 -59.74 3.85
N ASP A 54 73.78 -58.65 4.48
CA ASP A 54 72.81 -58.67 5.58
C ASP A 54 71.73 -57.61 5.32
N SER A 55 70.61 -58.07 4.76
CA SER A 55 69.49 -57.20 4.38
C SER A 55 68.78 -56.57 5.59
N ILE A 56 69.05 -57.00 6.83
CA ILE A 56 68.51 -56.46 8.08
C ILE A 56 69.63 -55.85 8.94
N ASN A 57 70.39 -54.94 8.33
CA ASN A 57 71.51 -54.25 8.98
C ASN A 57 71.19 -52.75 9.22
N PRO A 58 70.54 -52.38 10.34
CA PRO A 58 70.23 -50.98 10.65
C PRO A 58 71.49 -50.14 10.88
N GLY A 59 72.60 -50.75 11.34
CA GLY A 59 73.88 -50.08 11.51
C GLY A 59 74.48 -49.59 10.19
N ALA A 60 74.43 -50.42 9.13
CA ALA A 60 74.85 -49.99 7.80
C ALA A 60 73.91 -48.92 7.23
N ARG A 61 72.58 -49.12 7.32
CA ARG A 61 71.59 -48.14 6.82
C ARG A 61 71.71 -46.76 7.48
N TYR A 62 71.96 -46.71 8.79
CA TYR A 62 72.22 -45.44 9.50
C TYR A 62 73.44 -44.70 8.95
N VAL A 63 74.57 -45.39 8.72
CA VAL A 63 75.77 -44.75 8.16
C VAL A 63 75.61 -44.40 6.68
N TYR A 64 74.78 -45.13 5.93
CA TYR A 64 74.36 -44.75 4.58
C TYR A 64 73.57 -43.43 4.59
N ALA A 65 72.64 -43.26 5.54
CA ALA A 65 71.93 -41.99 5.72
C ALA A 65 72.87 -40.86 6.13
N LEU A 66 73.84 -41.09 7.04
CA LEU A 66 74.87 -40.11 7.38
C LEU A 66 75.71 -39.67 6.18
N LEU A 67 76.08 -40.59 5.29
CA LEU A 67 76.79 -40.28 4.05
C LEU A 67 75.92 -39.40 3.13
N LEU A 68 74.65 -39.76 2.95
CA LEU A 68 73.72 -39.06 2.05
C LEU A 68 73.24 -37.69 2.55
N VAL A 69 73.49 -37.32 3.82
CA VAL A 69 73.32 -35.95 4.34
C VAL A 69 74.65 -35.19 4.49
N SER A 70 75.79 -35.79 4.15
CA SER A 70 77.07 -35.10 4.26
C SER A 70 77.17 -34.01 3.20
N ASP A 71 77.32 -32.76 3.64
CA ASP A 71 77.49 -31.59 2.77
C ASP A 71 78.80 -31.65 1.95
N GLU A 72 79.72 -32.55 2.30
CA GLU A 72 80.97 -32.85 1.58
C GLU A 72 80.83 -33.96 0.52
N TYR A 73 79.68 -34.66 0.47
CA TYR A 73 79.48 -35.81 -0.41
C TYR A 73 78.77 -35.42 -1.71
N THR A 74 79.42 -35.73 -2.84
CA THR A 74 78.95 -35.35 -4.19
C THR A 74 77.64 -36.00 -4.62
N LYS A 75 77.17 -37.05 -3.92
CA LYS A 75 75.83 -37.64 -4.11
C LYS A 75 74.88 -37.38 -2.93
N TYR A 76 75.03 -36.24 -2.25
CA TYR A 76 74.06 -35.75 -1.25
C TYR A 76 72.63 -35.91 -1.79
N HIS A 77 71.79 -36.68 -1.09
CA HIS A 77 70.42 -36.94 -1.52
C HIS A 77 69.51 -37.19 -0.31
N LEU A 78 68.93 -36.11 0.19
CA LEU A 78 68.18 -36.06 1.43
C LEU A 78 66.97 -37.00 1.47
N ASP A 79 66.29 -37.17 0.33
CA ASP A 79 65.14 -38.07 0.21
C ASP A 79 65.58 -39.55 0.27
N SER A 80 66.78 -39.88 -0.22
CA SER A 80 67.38 -41.21 -0.04
C SER A 80 67.86 -41.41 1.39
N ALA A 81 68.48 -40.40 2.02
CA ALA A 81 68.87 -40.47 3.43
C ALA A 81 67.66 -40.75 4.34
N ASN A 82 66.53 -40.09 4.07
CA ASN A 82 65.24 -40.34 4.73
C ASN A 82 64.74 -41.78 4.55
N ILE A 83 64.89 -42.38 3.37
CA ILE A 83 64.54 -43.80 3.13
C ILE A 83 65.47 -44.74 3.93
N PHE A 84 66.79 -44.55 3.83
CA PHE A 84 67.76 -45.38 4.55
C PHE A 84 67.59 -45.27 6.07
N ASN A 85 67.42 -44.07 6.61
CA ASN A 85 67.30 -43.86 8.05
C ASN A 85 65.95 -44.37 8.61
N ARG A 86 64.83 -44.21 7.89
CA ARG A 86 63.56 -44.84 8.28
C ARG A 86 63.66 -46.36 8.30
N HIS A 87 64.33 -46.97 7.33
CA HIS A 87 64.59 -48.41 7.37
C HIS A 87 65.55 -48.82 8.50
N ALA A 88 66.54 -48.00 8.86
CA ALA A 88 67.36 -48.23 10.05
C ALA A 88 66.52 -48.22 11.34
N ALA A 89 65.63 -47.23 11.49
CA ALA A 89 64.72 -47.12 12.62
C ALA A 89 63.73 -48.29 12.70
N GLN A 90 63.14 -48.70 11.57
CA GLN A 90 62.22 -49.85 11.48
C GLN A 90 62.90 -51.19 11.82
N GLN A 91 64.16 -51.37 11.45
CA GLN A 91 64.91 -52.61 11.69
C GLN A 91 65.55 -52.66 13.09
N TRP A 92 65.74 -51.52 13.77
CA TRP A 92 66.40 -51.48 15.08
C TRP A 92 65.72 -52.35 16.16
N PRO A 93 64.38 -52.42 16.29
CA PRO A 93 63.73 -53.33 17.25
C PRO A 93 63.79 -54.81 16.86
N ALA A 94 64.06 -55.13 15.58
CA ALA A 94 64.01 -56.48 15.05
C ALA A 94 65.34 -57.25 15.15
N ILE A 95 66.45 -56.56 15.40
CA ILE A 95 67.78 -57.18 15.61
C ILE A 95 67.98 -57.61 17.07
N GLU A 96 68.75 -58.68 17.29
CA GLU A 96 69.05 -59.20 18.64
C GLU A 96 69.57 -58.11 19.60
N THR A 97 69.20 -58.20 20.89
CA THR A 97 69.73 -57.32 21.95
C THR A 97 71.27 -57.34 22.02
N LYS A 98 71.88 -58.48 21.68
CA LYS A 98 73.34 -58.66 21.60
C LYS A 98 73.97 -57.95 20.39
N ALA A 99 73.21 -57.70 19.32
CA ALA A 99 73.60 -56.86 18.19
C ALA A 99 73.38 -55.36 18.51
N GLN A 100 72.26 -55.00 19.14
CA GLN A 100 71.99 -53.63 19.61
C GLN A 100 73.10 -53.13 20.55
N GLN A 101 73.45 -53.88 21.61
CA GLN A 101 74.55 -53.53 22.53
C GLN A 101 75.92 -53.39 21.84
N LYS A 102 76.14 -54.10 20.73
CA LYS A 102 77.35 -54.04 19.93
C LYS A 102 77.40 -52.77 19.07
N LEU A 103 76.27 -52.38 18.46
CA LEU A 103 76.14 -51.12 17.71
C LEU A 103 76.24 -49.91 18.66
N ILE A 104 75.64 -49.97 19.84
CA ILE A 104 75.76 -48.92 20.87
C ILE A 104 77.25 -48.70 21.24
N LYS A 105 78.03 -49.78 21.42
CA LYS A 105 79.49 -49.72 21.62
C LYS A 105 80.31 -49.33 20.38
N ALA A 106 79.68 -49.26 19.21
CA ALA A 106 80.24 -48.66 18.00
C ALA A 106 79.86 -47.17 17.83
N GLY A 107 78.99 -46.63 18.70
CA GLY A 107 78.50 -45.26 18.61
C GLY A 107 77.25 -45.09 17.74
N ILE A 108 76.51 -46.16 17.47
CA ILE A 108 75.22 -46.17 16.76
C ILE A 108 74.14 -46.70 17.71
N ASP A 109 73.10 -45.92 17.96
CA ASP A 109 72.01 -46.27 18.87
C ASP A 109 70.67 -45.70 18.36
N SER A 110 69.56 -46.09 18.99
CA SER A 110 68.22 -45.62 18.59
C SER A 110 68.04 -44.11 18.74
N VAL A 111 68.70 -43.47 19.71
CA VAL A 111 68.61 -42.01 19.91
C VAL A 111 69.26 -41.31 18.73
N LYS A 112 70.48 -41.73 18.35
CA LYS A 112 71.18 -41.18 17.18
C LYS A 112 70.47 -41.39 15.85
N ILE A 113 69.79 -42.53 15.68
CA ILE A 113 68.94 -42.78 14.51
C ILE A 113 67.76 -41.79 14.49
N MET A 114 67.18 -41.47 15.64
CA MET A 114 66.12 -40.46 15.78
C MET A 114 66.65 -39.03 15.60
N ASP A 115 67.83 -38.70 16.14
CA ASP A 115 68.48 -37.39 15.96
C ASP A 115 68.78 -37.11 14.48
N LEU A 116 69.31 -38.12 13.77
CA LEU A 116 69.53 -38.03 12.33
C LEU A 116 68.20 -37.90 11.56
N GLN A 117 67.13 -38.55 12.00
CA GLN A 117 65.81 -38.34 11.40
C GLN A 117 65.33 -36.90 11.61
N ALA A 118 65.49 -36.35 12.82
CA ALA A 118 65.13 -34.98 13.12
C ALA A 118 65.94 -33.97 12.27
N GLU A 119 67.23 -34.22 12.06
CA GLU A 119 68.08 -33.37 11.22
C GLU A 119 67.74 -33.49 9.72
N ILE A 120 67.49 -34.71 9.23
CA ILE A 120 66.96 -34.95 7.87
C ILE A 120 65.66 -34.16 7.67
N ASN A 121 64.74 -34.24 8.64
CA ASN A 121 63.46 -33.55 8.59
C ASN A 121 63.62 -32.02 8.62
N ARG A 122 64.52 -31.46 9.45
CA ARG A 122 64.82 -30.01 9.48
C ARG A 122 65.37 -29.52 8.16
N ARG A 123 66.36 -30.21 7.59
CA ARG A 123 66.97 -29.85 6.29
C ARG A 123 65.94 -29.90 5.16
N ALA A 124 65.02 -30.87 5.19
CA ALA A 124 63.96 -30.99 4.20
C ALA A 124 62.88 -29.91 4.36
N PHE A 125 62.54 -29.52 5.59
CA PHE A 125 61.62 -28.42 5.86
C PHE A 125 62.24 -27.05 5.49
N ALA A 126 63.52 -26.84 5.77
CA ALA A 126 64.26 -25.65 5.34
C ALA A 126 64.32 -25.54 3.80
N ARG A 127 64.46 -26.66 3.08
CA ARG A 127 64.33 -26.71 1.61
C ARG A 127 62.92 -26.35 1.14
N ALA A 128 61.87 -26.75 1.87
CA ALA A 128 60.49 -26.39 1.55
C ALA A 128 60.22 -24.89 1.74
N ILE A 129 60.67 -24.31 2.87
CA ILE A 129 60.61 -22.87 3.15
C ILE A 129 61.39 -22.07 2.09
N ALA A 130 62.62 -22.47 1.75
CA ALA A 130 63.44 -21.77 0.76
C ALA A 130 62.91 -21.86 -0.69
N ALA A 131 61.95 -22.75 -0.95
CA ALA A 131 61.26 -22.90 -2.23
C ALA A 131 59.81 -22.37 -2.19
N ASP A 132 59.44 -21.68 -1.10
CA ASP A 132 58.14 -21.11 -0.72
C ASP A 132 57.00 -21.33 -1.72
N SER A 133 56.45 -22.55 -1.71
CA SER A 133 55.41 -22.94 -2.66
C SER A 133 54.56 -24.08 -2.12
N ILE A 134 53.28 -24.05 -2.47
CA ILE A 134 52.28 -25.08 -2.13
C ILE A 134 52.83 -26.48 -2.50
N TYR A 135 53.50 -26.61 -3.64
CA TYR A 135 54.15 -27.85 -4.08
C TYR A 135 55.31 -28.28 -3.17
N ALA A 136 56.19 -27.38 -2.75
CA ALA A 136 57.33 -27.71 -1.91
C ALA A 136 56.90 -28.14 -0.49
N TYR A 137 55.93 -27.44 0.11
CA TYR A 137 55.34 -27.85 1.39
C TYR A 137 54.56 -29.17 1.27
N GLN A 138 53.78 -29.36 0.20
CA GLN A 138 53.08 -30.63 -0.07
C GLN A 138 54.07 -31.80 -0.24
N TYR A 139 55.17 -31.60 -0.99
CA TYR A 139 56.21 -32.59 -1.16
C TYR A 139 56.82 -33.01 0.19
N PHE A 140 57.09 -32.06 1.07
CA PHE A 140 57.56 -32.34 2.42
C PHE A 140 56.54 -33.17 3.23
N ILE A 141 55.26 -32.76 3.23
CA ILE A 141 54.17 -33.48 3.90
C ILE A 141 54.10 -34.94 3.39
N ASP A 142 54.24 -35.16 2.09
CA ASP A 142 54.11 -36.50 1.52
C ASP A 142 55.32 -37.42 1.73
N HIS A 143 56.54 -36.87 1.80
CA HIS A 143 57.76 -37.69 1.89
C HIS A 143 58.30 -37.82 3.32
N PHE A 144 57.89 -36.94 4.24
CA PHE A 144 58.41 -36.85 5.62
C PHE A 144 57.31 -37.06 6.67
N LYS A 145 56.35 -37.96 6.40
CA LYS A 145 55.16 -38.35 7.22
C LYS A 145 55.38 -38.80 8.68
N GLY A 146 56.59 -38.66 9.23
CA GLY A 146 56.92 -38.87 10.64
C GLY A 146 57.64 -37.69 11.30
N SER A 147 57.56 -36.49 10.71
CA SER A 147 58.25 -35.29 11.20
C SER A 147 57.41 -34.50 12.20
N GLN A 148 58.07 -33.98 13.24
CA GLN A 148 57.50 -32.99 14.17
C GLN A 148 57.21 -31.62 13.52
N LEU A 149 57.61 -31.43 12.26
CA LEU A 149 57.43 -30.19 11.47
C LEU A 149 56.28 -30.30 10.45
N LEU A 150 55.53 -31.41 10.45
CA LEU A 150 54.41 -31.62 9.52
C LEU A 150 53.34 -30.54 9.69
N ASP A 151 52.92 -30.27 10.93
CA ASP A 151 51.89 -29.27 11.22
C ASP A 151 52.31 -27.89 10.71
N SER A 152 53.58 -27.50 10.94
CA SER A 152 54.15 -26.25 10.42
C SER A 152 54.14 -26.19 8.88
N ALA A 153 54.42 -27.30 8.19
CA ALA A 153 54.35 -27.37 6.74
C ALA A 153 52.90 -27.32 6.22
N VAL A 154 51.94 -27.92 6.94
CA VAL A 154 50.50 -27.83 6.63
C VAL A 154 50.02 -26.39 6.81
N THR A 155 50.38 -25.72 7.91
CA THR A 155 50.05 -24.30 8.14
C THR A 155 50.57 -23.40 7.04
N LEU A 156 51.87 -23.50 6.67
CA LEU A 156 52.46 -22.67 5.62
C LEU A 156 51.86 -22.96 4.24
N ARG A 157 51.64 -24.24 3.88
CA ARG A 157 50.95 -24.64 2.65
C ARG A 157 49.55 -24.02 2.57
N ASN A 158 48.79 -24.11 3.66
CA ASN A 158 47.41 -23.62 3.73
C ASN A 158 47.35 -22.09 3.71
N GLN A 159 48.28 -21.41 4.38
CA GLN A 159 48.40 -19.96 4.32
C GLN A 159 48.65 -19.48 2.88
N LEU A 160 49.68 -20.01 2.21
CA LEU A 160 50.03 -19.60 0.84
C LEU A 160 48.93 -19.97 -0.18
N ALA A 161 48.20 -21.07 0.05
CA ALA A 161 47.03 -21.43 -0.74
C ALA A 161 45.83 -20.47 -0.52
N PHE A 162 45.62 -19.98 0.70
CA PHE A 162 44.59 -18.99 1.02
C PHE A 162 44.95 -17.61 0.46
N GLU A 163 46.20 -17.18 0.61
CA GLU A 163 46.73 -15.93 0.04
C GLU A 163 46.51 -15.90 -1.48
N LYS A 164 46.85 -16.99 -2.18
CA LYS A 164 46.57 -17.11 -3.63
C LYS A 164 45.08 -17.10 -3.99
N ALA A 165 44.20 -17.63 -3.13
CA ALA A 165 42.76 -17.49 -3.32
C ALA A 165 42.31 -16.02 -3.18
N ALA A 166 42.91 -15.29 -2.24
CA ALA A 166 42.66 -13.87 -1.99
C ALA A 166 43.31 -12.90 -3.00
N GLU A 167 44.39 -13.31 -3.69
CA GLU A 167 44.89 -12.60 -4.88
C GLU A 167 43.88 -12.65 -6.05
N THR A 168 43.01 -13.68 -6.07
CA THR A 168 42.00 -13.88 -7.12
C THR A 168 40.63 -13.29 -6.73
N ASP A 169 40.30 -13.32 -5.43
CA ASP A 169 39.08 -12.78 -4.78
C ASP A 169 37.74 -13.09 -5.50
N THR A 170 37.58 -14.30 -6.03
CA THR A 170 36.28 -14.81 -6.53
C THR A 170 35.75 -15.94 -5.65
N TYR A 171 34.45 -16.21 -5.74
CA TYR A 171 33.88 -17.31 -4.96
C TYR A 171 34.45 -18.68 -5.42
N GLU A 172 34.83 -18.85 -6.68
CA GLU A 172 35.47 -20.07 -7.17
C GLU A 172 36.86 -20.29 -6.57
N SER A 173 37.65 -19.23 -6.36
CA SER A 173 38.99 -19.37 -5.76
C SER A 173 38.90 -19.83 -4.31
N TYR A 174 38.03 -19.20 -3.51
CA TYR A 174 37.78 -19.61 -2.12
C TYR A 174 37.11 -20.99 -2.02
N LYS A 175 36.19 -21.33 -2.92
CA LYS A 175 35.64 -22.69 -2.99
C LYS A 175 36.73 -23.72 -3.30
N SER A 176 37.60 -23.44 -4.28
CA SER A 176 38.70 -24.35 -4.63
C SER A 176 39.70 -24.52 -3.48
N PHE A 177 39.93 -23.48 -2.68
CA PHE A 177 40.70 -23.56 -1.44
C PHE A 177 40.01 -24.46 -0.40
N MET A 178 38.72 -24.23 -0.11
CA MET A 178 37.96 -25.04 0.85
C MET A 178 37.85 -26.52 0.45
N ASP A 179 37.61 -26.80 -0.82
CA ASP A 179 37.51 -28.16 -1.38
C ASP A 179 38.85 -28.92 -1.27
N GLN A 180 39.99 -28.22 -1.29
CA GLN A 180 41.35 -28.80 -1.20
C GLN A 180 41.90 -28.86 0.23
N TYR A 181 41.50 -27.94 1.10
CA TYR A 181 42.08 -27.75 2.43
C TYR A 181 40.98 -27.59 3.51
N PRO A 182 40.10 -28.60 3.72
CA PRO A 182 38.98 -28.50 4.66
C PRO A 182 39.43 -28.27 6.11
N ASP A 183 40.56 -28.84 6.52
CA ASP A 183 41.14 -28.69 7.86
C ASP A 183 42.01 -27.42 8.01
N ALA A 184 41.91 -26.44 7.11
CA ALA A 184 42.72 -25.22 7.16
C ALA A 184 42.27 -24.25 8.26
N GLN A 185 43.23 -23.60 8.91
CA GLN A 185 42.95 -22.57 9.92
C GLN A 185 42.21 -21.35 9.35
N GLN A 186 42.36 -21.12 8.04
CA GLN A 186 41.69 -20.06 7.27
C GLN A 186 40.31 -20.48 6.72
N TYR A 187 39.84 -21.72 6.95
CA TYR A 187 38.65 -22.27 6.29
C TYR A 187 37.39 -21.42 6.51
N GLU A 188 37.09 -21.01 7.75
CA GLU A 188 35.89 -20.20 8.03
C GLU A 188 35.99 -18.76 7.49
N GLU A 189 37.21 -18.20 7.31
CA GLU A 189 37.36 -16.92 6.59
C GLU A 189 37.10 -17.11 5.09
N ALA A 190 37.71 -18.14 4.48
CA ALA A 190 37.48 -18.49 3.08
C ALA A 190 35.99 -18.76 2.80
N LYS A 191 35.30 -19.42 3.72
CA LYS A 191 33.86 -19.68 3.68
C LYS A 191 33.04 -18.41 3.76
N SER A 192 33.32 -17.53 4.72
CA SER A 192 32.61 -16.24 4.84
C SER A 192 32.80 -15.36 3.58
N ARG A 193 34.01 -15.36 2.99
CA ARG A 193 34.28 -14.69 1.72
C ARG A 193 33.57 -15.35 0.53
N TYR A 194 33.61 -16.68 0.44
CA TYR A 194 32.86 -17.46 -0.57
C TYR A 194 31.37 -17.15 -0.51
N GLU A 195 30.74 -17.22 0.66
CA GLU A 195 29.31 -16.97 0.83
C GLU A 195 28.94 -15.54 0.41
N LYS A 196 29.76 -14.55 0.77
CA LYS A 196 29.57 -13.15 0.39
C LYS A 196 29.70 -12.93 -1.12
N LEU A 197 30.80 -13.39 -1.72
CA LEU A 197 31.08 -13.20 -3.15
C LEU A 197 30.10 -13.99 -4.02
N TYR A 198 29.68 -15.17 -3.58
CA TYR A 198 28.66 -15.97 -4.25
C TYR A 198 27.30 -15.27 -4.22
N PHE A 199 26.88 -14.71 -3.07
CA PHE A 199 25.66 -13.90 -3.00
C PHE A 199 25.71 -12.71 -3.97
N LEU A 200 26.77 -11.89 -3.89
CA LEU A 200 26.91 -10.70 -4.75
C LEU A 200 26.95 -11.06 -6.25
N GLN A 201 27.63 -12.14 -6.63
CA GLN A 201 27.70 -12.58 -8.03
C GLN A 201 26.41 -13.22 -8.55
N MET A 202 25.66 -13.94 -7.70
CA MET A 202 24.38 -14.54 -8.06
C MET A 202 23.21 -13.54 -8.09
N THR A 203 23.41 -12.33 -7.55
CA THR A 203 22.39 -11.28 -7.43
C THR A 203 22.78 -9.97 -8.12
N GLN A 204 23.77 -10.04 -9.02
CA GLN A 204 24.34 -8.87 -9.69
C GLN A 204 23.35 -8.11 -10.58
N GLY A 205 22.28 -8.75 -11.07
CA GLY A 205 21.23 -8.09 -11.84
C GLY A 205 20.17 -7.38 -10.99
N GLU A 206 20.25 -7.50 -9.65
CA GLU A 206 19.29 -6.94 -8.68
C GLU A 206 17.81 -7.28 -8.98
N SER A 207 17.56 -8.37 -9.74
CA SER A 207 16.23 -8.79 -10.17
C SER A 207 15.55 -9.74 -9.18
N LEU A 208 14.23 -9.84 -9.27
CA LEU A 208 13.44 -10.75 -8.44
C LEU A 208 13.87 -12.22 -8.63
N GLU A 209 14.15 -12.61 -9.87
CA GLU A 209 14.58 -13.95 -10.29
C GLU A 209 15.98 -14.28 -9.76
N ASP A 210 16.87 -13.29 -9.70
CA ASP A 210 18.24 -13.42 -9.18
C ASP A 210 18.23 -13.83 -7.70
N TYR A 211 17.50 -13.08 -6.86
CA TYR A 211 17.37 -13.41 -5.43
C TYR A 211 16.63 -14.74 -5.20
N GLN A 212 15.61 -15.06 -6.02
CA GLN A 212 14.94 -16.35 -5.96
C GLN A 212 15.89 -17.51 -6.26
N ARG A 213 16.58 -17.45 -7.41
CA ARG A 213 17.57 -18.45 -7.86
C ARG A 213 18.71 -18.63 -6.85
N PHE A 214 19.14 -17.56 -6.20
CA PHE A 214 20.10 -17.64 -5.09
C PHE A 214 19.56 -18.47 -3.92
N LEU A 215 18.32 -18.22 -3.47
CA LEU A 215 17.70 -18.97 -2.38
C LEU A 215 17.43 -20.44 -2.75
N ASP A 216 17.00 -20.71 -3.98
CA ASP A 216 16.78 -22.09 -4.48
C ASP A 216 18.09 -22.91 -4.48
N LEU A 217 19.23 -22.26 -4.72
CA LEU A 217 20.56 -22.89 -4.73
C LEU A 217 21.26 -22.90 -3.36
N LYS A 218 20.89 -21.99 -2.45
CA LYS A 218 21.50 -21.80 -1.11
C LYS A 218 20.45 -21.41 -0.05
N PRO A 219 19.48 -22.28 0.27
CA PRO A 219 18.39 -21.97 1.19
C PRO A 219 18.87 -21.66 2.63
N ASP A 220 20.02 -22.21 3.04
CA ASP A 220 20.60 -22.04 4.39
C ASP A 220 21.69 -20.96 4.46
N SER A 221 21.83 -20.11 3.43
CA SER A 221 22.87 -19.07 3.42
C SER A 221 22.66 -18.02 4.52
N PRO A 222 23.72 -17.50 5.17
CA PRO A 222 23.59 -16.35 6.07
C PRO A 222 23.02 -15.10 5.35
N TYR A 223 23.17 -15.00 4.03
CA TYR A 223 22.61 -13.91 3.22
C TYR A 223 21.12 -14.10 2.88
N ARG A 224 20.48 -15.20 3.32
CA ARG A 224 19.04 -15.45 3.11
C ARG A 224 18.19 -14.25 3.50
N LYS A 225 18.48 -13.63 4.64
CA LYS A 225 17.74 -12.47 5.15
C LYS A 225 17.86 -11.23 4.25
N ASP A 226 18.99 -11.02 3.59
CA ASP A 226 19.19 -9.91 2.66
C ASP A 226 18.57 -10.20 1.28
N ALA A 227 18.58 -11.46 0.84
CA ALA A 227 17.84 -11.90 -0.35
C ALA A 227 16.32 -11.75 -0.15
N GLU A 228 15.76 -12.30 0.94
CA GLU A 228 14.33 -12.17 1.26
C GLU A 228 13.89 -10.71 1.46
N ARG A 229 14.76 -9.83 1.97
CA ARG A 229 14.45 -8.39 2.02
C ARG A 229 14.27 -7.80 0.63
N ASN A 230 15.22 -8.04 -0.28
CA ASN A 230 15.11 -7.53 -1.65
C ASN A 230 13.91 -8.12 -2.39
N ILE A 231 13.64 -9.42 -2.23
CA ILE A 231 12.45 -10.07 -2.81
C ILE A 231 11.17 -9.37 -2.34
N LEU A 232 11.03 -9.09 -1.04
CA LEU A 232 9.88 -8.36 -0.51
C LEU A 232 9.81 -6.92 -1.06
N GLU A 233 10.92 -6.17 -1.01
CA GLU A 233 10.94 -4.77 -1.46
C GLU A 233 10.68 -4.61 -2.97
N ILE A 234 11.05 -5.61 -3.80
CA ILE A 234 10.77 -5.64 -5.24
C ILE A 234 9.33 -6.07 -5.50
N ALA A 235 8.87 -7.17 -4.89
CA ALA A 235 7.53 -7.69 -5.09
C ALA A 235 6.41 -6.77 -4.57
N THR A 236 6.74 -5.80 -3.71
CA THR A 236 5.79 -4.83 -3.12
C THR A 236 6.13 -3.38 -3.48
N ALA A 237 6.91 -3.16 -4.55
CA ALA A 237 7.37 -1.85 -4.98
C ALA A 237 6.21 -0.89 -5.29
N ASP A 238 5.12 -1.42 -5.86
CA ASP A 238 3.86 -0.75 -6.21
C ASP A 238 2.85 -0.68 -5.05
N ASN A 239 3.19 -1.21 -3.87
CA ASN A 239 2.33 -1.28 -2.68
C ASN A 239 1.02 -2.08 -2.85
N LEU A 240 0.85 -2.88 -3.91
CA LEU A 240 -0.33 -3.72 -4.12
C LEU A 240 -0.43 -4.88 -3.11
N MET A 241 -1.65 -5.36 -2.84
CA MET A 241 -1.91 -6.44 -1.89
C MET A 241 -1.21 -7.73 -2.33
N GLU A 242 -1.37 -8.07 -3.61
CA GLU A 242 -0.94 -9.30 -4.26
C GLU A 242 0.54 -9.59 -4.06
N GLY A 243 1.39 -8.54 -4.07
CA GLY A 243 2.81 -8.64 -3.79
C GLY A 243 3.15 -9.05 -2.36
N TYR A 244 2.43 -8.49 -1.37
CA TYR A 244 2.59 -8.86 0.03
C TYR A 244 2.07 -10.28 0.29
N GLU A 245 0.91 -10.63 -0.28
CA GLU A 245 0.30 -11.96 -0.15
C GLU A 245 1.23 -13.04 -0.73
N TRP A 246 1.67 -12.85 -1.98
CA TRP A 246 2.62 -13.73 -2.67
C TRP A 246 3.92 -13.93 -1.89
N PHE A 247 4.47 -12.86 -1.29
CA PHE A 247 5.67 -12.98 -0.47
C PHE A 247 5.43 -13.83 0.77
N MET A 248 4.33 -13.60 1.48
CA MET A 248 4.00 -14.33 2.71
C MET A 248 3.65 -15.80 2.45
N GLU A 249 3.05 -16.12 1.31
CA GLU A 249 2.74 -17.49 0.87
C GLU A 249 3.98 -18.23 0.37
N LYS A 250 4.88 -17.56 -0.37
CA LYS A 250 6.12 -18.17 -0.91
C LYS A 250 7.25 -18.29 0.12
N TYR A 251 7.32 -17.40 1.11
CA TYR A 251 8.36 -17.37 2.14
C TYR A 251 7.76 -17.46 3.57
N PRO A 252 7.10 -18.58 3.92
CA PRO A 252 6.30 -18.70 5.14
C PRO A 252 7.11 -18.59 6.44
N ASP A 253 8.42 -18.85 6.39
CA ASP A 253 9.36 -18.76 7.52
C ASP A 253 10.22 -17.48 7.50
N SER A 254 9.93 -16.51 6.62
CA SER A 254 10.80 -15.33 6.46
C SER A 254 10.81 -14.43 7.69
N TYR A 255 12.01 -13.96 8.06
CA TYR A 255 12.20 -12.89 9.04
C TYR A 255 11.38 -11.62 8.74
N TRP A 256 11.08 -11.35 7.47
CA TRP A 256 10.35 -10.15 7.06
C TRP A 256 8.83 -10.32 7.00
N LYS A 257 8.30 -11.54 7.20
CA LYS A 257 6.86 -11.84 7.06
C LYS A 257 5.98 -10.94 7.92
N ARG A 258 6.36 -10.70 9.18
CA ARG A 258 5.67 -9.75 10.09
C ARG A 258 5.70 -8.30 9.60
N THR A 259 6.71 -7.91 8.81
CA THR A 259 6.76 -6.59 8.16
C THR A 259 5.75 -6.53 7.02
N ALA A 260 5.71 -7.56 6.16
CA ALA A 260 4.73 -7.68 5.08
C ALA A 260 3.28 -7.68 5.61
N LEU A 261 2.98 -8.53 6.60
CA LEU A 261 1.68 -8.57 7.29
C LEU A 261 1.26 -7.20 7.83
N SER A 262 2.21 -6.44 8.40
CA SER A 262 1.93 -5.11 8.94
C SER A 262 1.62 -4.05 7.88
N ARG A 263 2.10 -4.21 6.63
CA ARG A 263 1.76 -3.34 5.49
C ARG A 263 0.43 -3.76 4.87
N LEU A 264 0.28 -5.07 4.63
CA LEU A 264 -0.92 -5.67 4.06
C LEU A 264 -2.17 -5.33 4.87
N TYR A 265 -2.08 -5.33 6.21
CA TYR A 265 -3.17 -4.86 7.09
C TYR A 265 -3.68 -3.46 6.69
N TYR A 266 -2.80 -2.51 6.41
CA TYR A 266 -3.22 -1.15 6.08
C TYR A 266 -3.77 -0.99 4.66
N GLN A 267 -3.50 -1.94 3.75
CA GLN A 267 -4.25 -2.03 2.49
C GLN A 267 -5.69 -2.51 2.76
N TYR A 268 -5.84 -3.59 3.53
CA TYR A 268 -7.15 -4.12 3.93
C TYR A 268 -7.96 -3.13 4.80
N LYS A 269 -7.30 -2.28 5.59
CA LYS A 269 -7.93 -1.21 6.37
C LYS A 269 -8.51 -0.10 5.48
N LEU A 270 -7.89 0.19 4.33
CA LEU A 270 -8.35 1.22 3.40
C LEU A 270 -9.45 0.74 2.46
N ASN A 271 -9.44 -0.55 2.09
CA ASN A 271 -10.52 -1.17 1.31
C ASN A 271 -11.74 -1.58 2.16
N GLU A 272 -11.76 -1.24 3.46
CA GLU A 272 -12.75 -1.68 4.47
C GLU A 272 -12.84 -3.22 4.71
N GLU A 273 -12.06 -4.03 3.98
CA GLU A 273 -12.05 -5.50 3.97
C GLU A 273 -11.35 -6.17 5.19
N THR A 274 -11.12 -5.45 6.28
CA THR A 274 -10.41 -5.94 7.49
C THR A 274 -10.92 -7.28 8.03
N GLY A 275 -12.21 -7.58 7.90
CA GLY A 275 -12.80 -8.87 8.29
C GLY A 275 -12.21 -10.06 7.52
N GLY A 276 -11.95 -9.89 6.22
CA GLY A 276 -11.32 -10.90 5.37
C GLY A 276 -9.85 -11.13 5.74
N PHE A 277 -9.11 -10.04 5.98
CA PHE A 277 -7.72 -10.08 6.45
C PHE A 277 -7.56 -10.92 7.73
N PHE A 278 -8.40 -10.68 8.73
CA PHE A 278 -8.33 -11.37 10.03
C PHE A 278 -8.76 -12.84 10.02
N GLU A 279 -9.37 -13.31 8.92
CA GLU A 279 -9.71 -14.72 8.69
C GLU A 279 -8.66 -15.41 7.80
N LYS A 280 -8.20 -14.77 6.71
CA LYS A 280 -7.13 -15.31 5.85
C LYS A 280 -5.82 -15.50 6.64
N TRP A 281 -5.41 -14.50 7.41
CA TRP A 281 -4.11 -14.46 8.09
C TRP A 281 -4.17 -14.84 9.57
N LYS A 282 -5.23 -15.53 10.01
CA LYS A 282 -5.50 -15.84 11.43
C LYS A 282 -4.45 -16.69 12.16
N ASN A 283 -3.55 -17.35 11.43
CA ASN A 283 -2.48 -18.18 11.98
C ASN A 283 -1.10 -17.48 11.98
N GLU A 284 -1.01 -16.22 11.54
CA GLU A 284 0.28 -15.53 11.31
C GLU A 284 0.88 -14.87 12.56
N GLU A 285 2.21 -14.88 12.66
CA GLU A 285 2.88 -14.29 13.83
C GLU A 285 2.66 -12.77 13.90
N GLY A 286 2.04 -12.33 15.00
CA GLY A 286 1.71 -10.93 15.25
C GLY A 286 0.32 -10.49 14.79
N ILE A 287 -0.50 -11.39 14.21
CA ILE A 287 -1.89 -11.07 13.83
C ILE A 287 -2.70 -10.56 15.04
N ASP A 288 -2.49 -11.12 16.23
CA ASP A 288 -3.17 -10.71 17.45
C ASP A 288 -2.79 -9.29 17.91
N SER A 289 -1.54 -8.86 17.69
CA SER A 289 -1.13 -7.48 17.96
C SER A 289 -1.87 -6.50 17.05
N ILE A 290 -2.07 -6.86 15.78
CA ILE A 290 -2.84 -6.06 14.82
C ILE A 290 -4.33 -6.07 15.21
N ARG A 291 -4.88 -7.23 15.58
CA ARG A 291 -6.28 -7.39 16.01
C ARG A 291 -6.60 -6.56 17.25
N LEU A 292 -5.72 -6.55 18.26
CA LEU A 292 -5.89 -5.76 19.48
C LEU A 292 -5.89 -4.25 19.21
N VAL A 293 -5.01 -3.76 18.31
CA VAL A 293 -5.04 -2.36 17.87
C VAL A 293 -6.34 -2.06 17.13
N TYR A 294 -6.73 -2.90 16.16
CA TYR A 294 -7.95 -2.73 15.37
C TYR A 294 -9.23 -2.66 16.21
N GLU A 295 -9.41 -3.51 17.22
CA GLU A 295 -10.57 -3.41 18.11
C GLU A 295 -10.55 -2.11 18.93
N LYS A 296 -9.37 -1.66 19.38
CA LYS A 296 -9.19 -0.39 20.12
C LYS A 296 -9.28 0.87 19.26
N GLU A 297 -9.15 0.76 17.93
CA GLU A 297 -9.42 1.84 16.96
C GLU A 297 -10.93 2.13 16.80
N LYS A 298 -11.82 1.22 17.21
CA LYS A 298 -13.29 1.41 17.12
C LYS A 298 -13.91 2.10 18.33
N GLU A 299 -13.13 2.33 19.38
CA GLU A 299 -13.56 3.02 20.60
C GLU A 299 -13.39 4.54 20.43
N ILE A 300 -14.33 5.32 20.96
CA ILE A 300 -14.12 6.76 21.11
C ILE A 300 -13.60 6.97 22.53
N TRP A 301 -12.44 7.60 22.67
CA TRP A 301 -11.83 7.89 23.96
C TRP A 301 -12.02 9.35 24.35
N LEU A 302 -12.08 9.62 25.64
CA LEU A 302 -12.42 10.93 26.19
C LEU A 302 -11.37 11.28 27.25
N PRO A 303 -10.58 12.34 27.11
CA PRO A 303 -9.61 12.69 28.13
C PRO A 303 -10.33 13.16 29.40
N PHE A 304 -9.70 12.91 30.54
CA PHE A 304 -10.11 13.47 31.83
C PHE A 304 -8.87 13.84 32.64
N PHE A 305 -8.97 14.92 33.41
CA PHE A 305 -7.89 15.43 34.24
C PHE A 305 -8.15 15.10 35.72
N GLU A 306 -7.14 14.53 36.39
CA GLU A 306 -7.21 14.10 37.79
C GLU A 306 -5.79 14.08 38.39
N GLU A 307 -5.63 14.62 39.61
CA GLU A 307 -4.34 14.72 40.35
C GLU A 307 -3.15 15.31 39.57
N GLY A 308 -3.40 16.19 38.59
CA GLY A 308 -2.35 16.83 37.77
C GLY A 308 -1.98 16.07 36.50
N PHE A 309 -2.74 15.04 36.12
CA PHE A 309 -2.48 14.20 34.94
C PHE A 309 -3.75 13.94 34.12
N TYR A 310 -3.55 13.69 32.82
CA TYR A 310 -4.57 13.21 31.91
C TYR A 310 -4.61 11.68 31.87
N GLY A 311 -5.82 11.13 31.94
CA GLY A 311 -6.19 9.75 31.58
C GLY A 311 -7.23 9.75 30.47
N PHE A 312 -7.73 8.57 30.08
CA PHE A 312 -8.78 8.42 29.06
C PHE A 312 -9.93 7.50 29.52
N LEU A 313 -11.17 7.89 29.23
CA LEU A 313 -12.40 7.09 29.41
C LEU A 313 -12.94 6.58 28.07
N ASN A 314 -13.65 5.46 28.10
CA ASN A 314 -14.55 5.05 27.02
C ASN A 314 -15.90 5.81 27.12
N THR A 315 -16.71 5.76 26.07
CA THR A 315 -18.06 6.41 26.04
C THR A 315 -19.07 5.87 27.06
N ASP A 316 -18.78 4.75 27.74
CA ASP A 316 -19.60 4.21 28.83
C ASP A 316 -19.11 4.66 30.23
N GLY A 317 -18.04 5.45 30.31
CA GLY A 317 -17.41 5.90 31.54
C GLY A 317 -16.37 4.96 32.13
N SER A 318 -16.15 3.77 31.55
CA SER A 318 -15.06 2.89 31.97
C SER A 318 -13.70 3.49 31.62
N VAL A 319 -12.70 3.28 32.48
CA VAL A 319 -11.35 3.81 32.26
C VAL A 319 -10.65 3.02 31.16
N ALA A 320 -10.31 3.69 30.05
CA ALA A 320 -9.49 3.16 28.98
C ALA A 320 -7.99 3.23 29.34
N GLU A 321 -7.58 4.29 30.05
CA GLU A 321 -6.23 4.51 30.53
C GLU A 321 -6.22 5.42 31.77
N ILE A 322 -5.38 5.10 32.76
CA ILE A 322 -5.33 5.83 34.03
C ILE A 322 -4.62 7.19 33.88
N PRO A 323 -4.91 8.18 34.76
CA PRO A 323 -4.19 9.46 34.77
C PRO A 323 -2.68 9.25 34.94
N LYS A 324 -1.91 9.60 33.91
CA LYS A 324 -0.44 9.51 33.92
C LYS A 324 0.29 10.44 32.97
N TYR A 325 -0.40 11.04 32.00
CA TYR A 325 0.20 11.96 31.04
C TYR A 325 0.16 13.40 31.55
N ARG A 326 1.22 14.18 31.35
CA ARG A 326 1.23 15.62 31.73
C ARG A 326 0.76 16.53 30.60
N MET A 327 0.91 16.08 29.36
CA MET A 327 0.48 16.78 28.16
C MET A 327 -0.19 15.80 27.21
N ILE A 328 -1.30 16.21 26.62
CA ILE A 328 -1.96 15.57 25.48
C ILE A 328 -2.20 16.64 24.40
N SER A 329 -2.57 16.25 23.18
CA SER A 329 -2.79 17.24 22.11
C SER A 329 -4.03 18.09 22.38
N GLU A 330 -3.94 19.41 22.14
CA GLU A 330 -5.00 20.40 22.40
C GLU A 330 -6.38 20.03 21.78
N PRO A 331 -6.48 19.50 20.54
CA PRO A 331 -7.76 19.09 19.97
C PRO A 331 -8.47 17.95 20.71
N TYR A 332 -7.79 17.27 21.65
CA TYR A 332 -8.40 16.20 22.44
C TYR A 332 -9.24 16.73 23.60
N TYR A 333 -8.89 17.88 24.21
CA TYR A 333 -9.49 18.36 25.46
C TYR A 333 -11.03 18.40 25.42
N CYS A 334 -11.57 18.86 24.29
CA CYS A 334 -12.99 19.11 24.09
C CYS A 334 -13.67 18.20 23.06
N GLY A 335 -13.10 17.03 22.77
CA GLY A 335 -13.61 16.15 21.71
C GLY A 335 -13.38 14.65 21.94
N GLY A 336 -14.15 13.85 21.20
CA GLY A 336 -13.97 12.40 21.14
C GLY A 336 -12.71 12.04 20.35
N VAL A 337 -11.79 11.33 21.00
CA VAL A 337 -10.49 10.96 20.44
C VAL A 337 -10.62 9.67 19.64
N GLU A 338 -10.87 9.84 18.35
CA GLU A 338 -11.05 8.76 17.36
C GLU A 338 -9.76 8.43 16.58
N SER A 339 -8.66 9.18 16.78
CA SER A 339 -7.41 8.98 16.03
C SER A 339 -6.68 7.68 16.42
N ASP A 340 -6.17 6.94 15.42
CA ASP A 340 -5.47 5.65 15.60
C ASP A 340 -4.02 5.79 16.13
N LEU A 341 -3.49 7.01 16.09
CA LEU A 341 -2.32 7.46 16.83
C LEU A 341 -2.71 8.60 17.78
N LEU A 342 -2.00 8.72 18.89
CA LEU A 342 -2.17 9.74 19.91
C LEU A 342 -0.85 10.47 20.17
N TRP A 343 -0.90 11.79 20.35
CA TRP A 343 0.23 12.53 20.93
C TRP A 343 0.02 12.70 22.44
N VAL A 344 0.95 12.15 23.22
CA VAL A 344 0.98 12.23 24.69
C VAL A 344 2.42 12.39 25.16
N ASP A 345 2.67 13.30 26.12
CA ASP A 345 4.01 13.60 26.67
C ASP A 345 5.14 13.67 25.63
N ARG A 346 4.90 14.41 24.54
CA ARG A 346 5.82 14.57 23.39
C ARG A 346 6.21 13.25 22.72
N SER A 347 5.35 12.24 22.74
CA SER A 347 5.57 10.96 22.08
C SER A 347 4.33 10.55 21.28
N VAL A 348 4.53 9.87 20.16
CA VAL A 348 3.43 9.28 19.38
C VAL A 348 3.21 7.86 19.87
N VAL A 349 2.01 7.57 20.39
CA VAL A 349 1.60 6.23 20.84
C VAL A 349 0.44 5.71 19.99
N ASN A 350 0.22 4.39 19.96
CA ASN A 350 -0.94 3.77 19.32
C ASN A 350 -2.13 3.60 20.28
N ARG A 351 -3.22 2.97 19.81
CA ARG A 351 -4.39 2.55 20.60
C ARG A 351 -4.15 1.43 21.64
N GLN A 352 -2.89 1.17 22.00
CA GLN A 352 -2.49 0.38 23.18
C GLN A 352 -1.51 1.16 24.08
N PHE A 353 -1.39 2.48 23.86
CA PHE A 353 -0.43 3.38 24.50
C PHE A 353 1.05 2.95 24.35
N TYR A 354 1.35 2.11 23.36
CA TYR A 354 2.72 1.72 23.03
C TYR A 354 3.40 2.81 22.18
N PRO A 355 4.63 3.25 22.52
CA PRO A 355 5.32 4.31 21.79
C PRO A 355 5.78 3.86 20.40
N ILE A 356 5.21 4.50 19.38
CA ILE A 356 5.57 4.35 17.96
C ILE A 356 6.73 5.27 17.61
N VAL A 357 6.75 6.49 18.13
CA VAL A 357 7.85 7.45 17.99
C VAL A 357 8.19 8.01 19.38
N PRO A 358 9.29 7.56 20.01
CA PRO A 358 9.74 8.09 21.28
C PRO A 358 10.39 9.47 21.07
N VAL A 359 9.93 10.46 21.83
CA VAL A 359 10.42 11.84 21.89
C VAL A 359 10.34 12.63 20.57
N LEU A 360 9.49 13.65 20.60
CA LEU A 360 9.31 14.67 19.59
C LEU A 360 9.81 16.03 20.09
N GLU A 361 10.28 16.85 19.15
CA GLU A 361 10.65 18.25 19.39
C GLU A 361 9.38 19.14 19.43
N HIS A 362 8.33 18.75 18.68
CA HIS A 362 7.07 19.49 18.51
C HIS A 362 5.86 18.52 18.39
N ASP A 363 4.64 18.98 18.67
CA ASP A 363 3.41 18.24 18.30
C ASP A 363 3.05 18.48 16.83
N GLN A 364 3.92 18.00 15.93
CA GLN A 364 3.70 18.10 14.49
C GLN A 364 4.03 16.77 13.80
N TRP A 365 2.98 16.02 13.55
CA TRP A 365 2.96 14.81 12.74
C TRP A 365 1.78 14.88 11.77
N THR A 366 1.82 14.13 10.67
CA THR A 366 0.72 14.14 9.68
C THR A 366 0.48 12.75 9.13
N ASN A 367 -0.75 12.24 9.29
CA ASN A 367 -1.16 10.95 8.71
C ASN A 367 -1.11 11.04 7.18
N LEU A 368 -0.32 10.18 6.52
CA LEU A 368 -0.22 10.13 5.05
C LEU A 368 -1.19 9.13 4.44
N GLY A 369 -1.60 8.09 5.19
CA GLY A 369 -2.32 6.93 4.67
C GLY A 369 -1.43 5.69 4.57
N HIS A 370 -2.03 4.53 4.25
CA HIS A 370 -1.35 3.21 4.13
C HIS A 370 -0.47 2.87 5.35
N GLY A 371 -0.97 3.19 6.55
CA GLY A 371 -0.22 3.01 7.80
C GLY A 371 0.98 3.95 7.97
N THR A 372 1.22 4.90 7.07
CA THR A 372 2.34 5.85 7.14
C THR A 372 1.92 7.24 7.62
N PHE A 373 2.87 7.95 8.21
CA PHE A 373 2.74 9.32 8.68
C PHE A 373 4.11 10.02 8.68
N THR A 374 4.12 11.35 8.58
CA THR A 374 5.33 12.16 8.78
C THR A 374 5.49 12.59 10.23
N VAL A 375 6.72 12.91 10.61
CA VAL A 375 7.08 13.55 11.88
C VAL A 375 8.01 14.74 11.58
N GLN A 376 7.68 15.93 12.08
CA GLN A 376 8.54 17.10 11.96
C GLN A 376 9.73 17.01 12.91
N ARG A 377 10.93 17.23 12.36
CA ARG A 377 12.17 17.49 13.10
C ARG A 377 12.70 18.88 12.75
N SER A 378 13.59 19.40 13.58
CA SER A 378 14.25 20.71 13.44
C SER A 378 14.89 21.01 12.08
N ASN A 379 15.17 19.99 11.24
CA ASN A 379 15.76 20.14 9.90
C ASN A 379 15.06 19.33 8.78
N GLY A 380 13.83 18.86 8.99
CA GLY A 380 12.99 18.22 7.97
C GLY A 380 12.00 17.18 8.50
N LEU A 381 11.25 16.56 7.60
CA LEU A 381 10.26 15.52 7.86
C LEU A 381 10.90 14.12 7.85
N GLU A 382 10.66 13.33 8.90
CA GLU A 382 10.84 11.87 8.89
C GLU A 382 9.58 11.17 8.39
N ILE A 383 9.73 9.99 7.78
CA ILE A 383 8.61 9.14 7.36
C ILE A 383 8.58 7.88 8.22
N TRP A 384 7.45 7.64 8.89
CA TRP A 384 7.23 6.53 9.82
C TRP A 384 6.01 5.70 9.41
N HIS A 385 6.03 4.41 9.79
CA HIS A 385 4.89 3.50 9.73
C HIS A 385 4.36 3.20 11.14
N LYS A 386 3.05 3.04 11.28
CA LYS A 386 2.31 2.77 12.54
C LYS A 386 2.72 1.49 13.25
N SER A 387 3.59 0.68 12.65
CA SER A 387 4.29 -0.46 13.28
C SER A 387 5.61 -0.08 13.99
N GLY A 388 5.87 1.19 14.29
CA GLY A 388 7.10 1.65 14.94
C GLY A 388 8.37 1.51 14.07
N LYS A 389 8.24 1.65 12.74
CA LYS A 389 9.37 1.56 11.80
C LYS A 389 9.45 2.83 10.94
N ARG A 390 10.64 3.41 10.86
CA ARG A 390 10.95 4.41 9.82
C ARG A 390 10.85 3.76 8.43
N ILE A 391 10.37 4.51 7.45
CA ILE A 391 10.44 4.13 6.03
C ILE A 391 11.80 4.51 5.46
N THR A 392 12.34 5.67 5.83
CA THR A 392 13.62 6.18 5.30
C THR A 392 14.59 6.64 6.39
N ASN A 393 15.89 6.60 6.05
CA ASN A 393 16.99 7.14 6.85
C ASN A 393 17.34 8.60 6.48
N HIS A 394 16.53 9.24 5.64
CA HIS A 394 16.71 10.62 5.18
C HIS A 394 15.54 11.50 5.62
N LEU A 395 15.77 12.81 5.60
CA LEU A 395 14.78 13.84 5.88
C LEU A 395 14.36 14.54 4.58
N PHE A 396 13.13 15.04 4.57
CA PHE A 396 12.53 15.72 3.41
C PHE A 396 11.99 17.09 3.79
N ASP A 397 11.91 17.99 2.83
CA ASP A 397 11.31 19.32 2.98
C ASP A 397 9.78 19.23 2.82
N THR A 398 9.31 18.32 1.95
CA THR A 398 7.90 17.96 1.77
C THR A 398 7.77 16.47 1.49
N VAL A 399 6.71 15.82 2.00
CA VAL A 399 6.36 14.43 1.69
C VAL A 399 4.89 14.37 1.30
N GLN A 400 4.55 13.59 0.26
CA GLN A 400 3.19 13.29 -0.18
C GLN A 400 3.08 11.83 -0.63
N LEU A 401 1.86 11.29 -0.72
CA LEU A 401 1.62 10.04 -1.45
C LEU A 401 1.36 10.32 -2.93
N LEU A 402 1.64 9.34 -3.78
CA LEU A 402 1.45 9.37 -5.22
C LEU A 402 0.53 8.22 -5.63
N SER A 403 -0.77 8.53 -5.72
CA SER A 403 -1.85 7.58 -6.03
C SER A 403 -1.76 6.27 -5.24
N ASN A 404 -1.54 6.35 -3.93
CA ASN A 404 -1.50 5.22 -2.99
C ASN A 404 -0.37 4.17 -3.19
N HIS A 405 0.26 4.15 -4.36
CA HIS A 405 1.33 3.22 -4.74
C HIS A 405 2.71 3.62 -4.19
N PHE A 406 3.04 4.93 -4.21
CA PHE A 406 4.38 5.41 -3.87
C PHE A 406 4.38 6.58 -2.90
N ILE A 407 5.51 6.80 -2.23
CA ILE A 407 5.78 7.94 -1.36
C ILE A 407 6.76 8.88 -2.07
N VAL A 408 6.41 10.15 -2.22
CA VAL A 408 7.25 11.17 -2.88
C VAL A 408 7.79 12.12 -1.82
N GLY A 409 9.12 12.14 -1.67
CA GLY A 409 9.84 13.06 -0.80
C GLY A 409 10.67 14.05 -1.62
N LYS A 410 10.56 15.35 -1.34
CA LYS A 410 11.45 16.37 -1.91
C LYS A 410 12.53 16.76 -0.90
N ARG A 411 13.77 16.96 -1.36
CA ARG A 411 14.86 17.49 -0.53
C ARG A 411 15.90 18.23 -1.37
N ASP A 412 16.25 19.45 -0.97
CA ASP A 412 17.35 20.24 -1.56
C ASP A 412 17.22 20.41 -3.10
N GLY A 413 15.98 20.57 -3.60
CA GLY A 413 15.65 20.69 -5.02
C GLY A 413 15.69 19.37 -5.82
N PHE A 414 15.89 18.23 -5.17
CA PHE A 414 15.70 16.90 -5.75
C PHE A 414 14.36 16.30 -5.30
N VAL A 415 13.80 15.45 -6.15
CA VAL A 415 12.61 14.64 -5.85
C VAL A 415 13.02 13.17 -5.82
N GLY A 416 12.58 12.45 -4.80
CA GLY A 416 12.72 11.00 -4.67
C GLY A 416 11.35 10.31 -4.59
N ILE A 417 11.19 9.20 -5.29
CA ILE A 417 10.02 8.31 -5.22
C ILE A 417 10.45 7.01 -4.52
N TYR A 418 9.70 6.59 -3.51
CA TYR A 418 10.04 5.47 -2.64
C TYR A 418 8.87 4.49 -2.48
N SER A 419 9.16 3.21 -2.32
CA SER A 419 8.16 2.22 -1.90
C SER A 419 7.82 2.34 -0.41
N PHE A 420 6.74 1.69 0.03
CA PHE A 420 6.30 1.66 1.44
C PHE A 420 7.21 0.84 2.38
N LEU A 421 8.32 0.32 1.87
CA LEU A 421 9.41 -0.29 2.63
C LEU A 421 10.72 0.53 2.58
N GLY A 422 10.74 1.64 1.83
CA GLY A 422 11.86 2.58 1.79
C GLY A 422 12.81 2.42 0.60
N ARG A 423 12.57 1.44 -0.29
CA ARG A 423 13.37 1.26 -1.52
C ARG A 423 13.21 2.51 -2.38
N ASN A 424 14.32 3.11 -2.79
CA ASN A 424 14.34 4.26 -3.69
C ASN A 424 14.08 3.78 -5.12
N LEU A 425 12.94 4.16 -5.69
CA LEU A 425 12.52 3.79 -7.04
C LEU A 425 12.95 4.85 -8.06
N TRP A 426 12.94 6.13 -7.71
CA TRP A 426 13.44 7.15 -8.65
C TRP A 426 13.99 8.35 -7.91
N LYS A 427 15.10 8.92 -8.40
CA LYS A 427 15.64 10.18 -7.88
C LYS A 427 16.13 11.06 -9.02
N GLY A 428 15.63 12.29 -9.07
CA GLY A 428 16.02 13.27 -10.09
C GLY A 428 15.66 14.70 -9.70
N LYS A 429 15.73 15.59 -10.70
CA LYS A 429 15.20 16.95 -10.59
C LYS A 429 13.90 17.04 -11.39
N ALA A 430 12.84 17.48 -10.73
CA ALA A 430 11.55 17.82 -11.31
C ALA A 430 10.93 18.90 -10.42
N ASP A 431 10.28 19.89 -11.02
CA ASP A 431 9.62 20.96 -10.30
C ASP A 431 8.37 20.42 -9.60
N LYS A 432 7.70 19.45 -10.23
CA LYS A 432 6.48 18.80 -9.75
C LYS A 432 6.43 17.33 -10.18
N VAL A 433 5.87 16.48 -9.32
CA VAL A 433 5.49 15.10 -9.64
C VAL A 433 4.10 14.88 -9.07
N ILE A 434 3.15 14.47 -9.91
CA ILE A 434 1.75 14.20 -9.55
C ILE A 434 1.25 12.96 -10.29
N CYS A 435 0.12 12.41 -9.85
CA CYS A 435 -0.59 11.38 -10.61
C CYS A 435 -1.81 12.01 -11.29
N LYS A 436 -2.11 11.57 -12.52
CA LYS A 436 -3.40 11.78 -13.20
C LYS A 436 -3.89 10.38 -13.59
N GLY A 437 -4.93 9.88 -12.93
CA GLY A 437 -5.33 8.47 -13.01
C GLY A 437 -4.14 7.54 -12.76
N ARG A 438 -3.90 6.58 -13.65
CA ARG A 438 -2.78 5.63 -13.56
C ARG A 438 -1.46 6.11 -14.21
N PHE A 439 -1.35 7.41 -14.49
CA PHE A 439 -0.17 8.05 -15.09
C PHE A 439 0.55 8.96 -14.10
N ILE A 440 1.87 8.85 -14.02
CA ILE A 440 2.72 9.73 -13.22
C ILE A 440 3.32 10.80 -14.14
N ILE A 441 3.02 12.05 -13.82
CA ILE A 441 3.38 13.24 -14.58
C ILE A 441 4.56 13.92 -13.89
N PHE A 442 5.67 14.07 -14.62
CA PHE A 442 6.87 14.77 -14.20
C PHE A 442 6.94 16.12 -14.92
N GLU A 443 6.91 17.22 -14.19
CA GLU A 443 7.02 18.59 -14.71
C GLU A 443 8.45 19.11 -14.45
N LYS A 444 9.12 19.65 -15.47
CA LYS A 444 10.45 20.26 -15.35
C LYS A 444 10.64 21.37 -16.38
N GLU A 445 11.01 22.56 -15.93
CA GLU A 445 11.35 23.72 -16.79
C GLU A 445 10.24 24.06 -17.80
N GLY A 446 8.98 23.84 -17.43
CA GLY A 446 7.80 24.07 -18.27
C GLY A 446 7.48 22.95 -19.28
N LYS A 447 8.22 21.83 -19.27
CA LYS A 447 7.94 20.64 -20.08
C LYS A 447 7.55 19.45 -19.22
N ILE A 448 6.77 18.54 -19.81
CA ILE A 448 6.22 17.34 -19.16
C ILE A 448 6.83 16.07 -19.75
N ALA A 449 7.14 15.11 -18.86
CA ALA A 449 7.34 13.70 -19.16
C ALA A 449 6.28 12.86 -18.43
N VAL A 450 5.88 11.73 -19.03
CA VAL A 450 4.89 10.80 -18.46
C VAL A 450 5.53 9.41 -18.29
N ALA A 451 5.18 8.74 -17.21
CA ALA A 451 5.46 7.32 -16.96
C ALA A 451 4.22 6.62 -16.39
N THR A 452 4.14 5.29 -16.48
CA THR A 452 3.08 4.52 -15.83
C THR A 452 3.46 4.16 -14.38
N LEU A 453 2.49 3.73 -13.57
CA LEU A 453 2.74 3.11 -12.27
C LEU A 453 3.74 1.92 -12.38
N ASN A 454 3.60 1.11 -13.43
CA ASN A 454 4.44 -0.06 -13.70
C ASN A 454 5.91 0.33 -13.96
N ASP A 455 6.14 1.42 -14.70
CA ASP A 455 7.50 1.86 -15.02
C ASP A 455 8.26 2.37 -13.79
N ILE A 456 7.55 2.91 -12.79
CA ILE A 456 8.12 3.27 -11.48
C ILE A 456 8.34 2.03 -10.62
N ALA A 457 7.39 1.08 -10.59
CA ALA A 457 7.54 -0.16 -9.83
C ALA A 457 8.74 -1.00 -10.30
N LYS A 458 8.98 -1.08 -11.62
CA LYS A 458 10.16 -1.75 -12.21
C LYS A 458 11.50 -1.18 -11.74
N GLN A 459 11.56 0.10 -11.34
CA GLN A 459 12.79 0.68 -10.79
C GLN A 459 13.22 0.08 -9.43
N ALA A 460 12.46 -0.88 -8.89
CA ALA A 460 12.96 -1.72 -7.82
C ALA A 460 14.10 -2.66 -8.27
N THR A 461 14.21 -2.96 -9.57
CA THR A 461 15.36 -3.67 -10.18
C THR A 461 16.23 -2.68 -10.97
N SER A 462 17.24 -3.16 -11.68
CA SER A 462 18.22 -2.32 -12.38
C SER A 462 17.72 -1.57 -13.65
N ASP A 463 16.42 -1.59 -13.96
CA ASP A 463 15.84 -0.84 -15.08
C ASP A 463 15.99 0.68 -14.86
N GLN A 464 16.39 1.45 -15.88
CA GLN A 464 16.53 2.91 -15.78
C GLN A 464 15.40 3.67 -16.50
N LEU A 465 14.59 4.42 -15.74
CA LEU A 465 13.51 5.24 -16.27
C LEU A 465 14.02 6.45 -17.07
N ASN A 466 13.91 6.36 -18.40
CA ASN A 466 14.30 7.42 -19.33
C ASN A 466 13.15 8.40 -19.60
N LEU A 467 12.97 9.39 -18.72
CA LEU A 467 11.93 10.43 -18.84
C LEU A 467 12.21 11.40 -19.99
N ARG A 468 11.29 11.45 -20.96
CA ARG A 468 11.35 12.36 -22.12
C ARG A 468 10.46 13.59 -21.89
N TYR A 469 11.07 14.70 -21.50
CA TYR A 469 10.40 15.99 -21.29
C TYR A 469 10.13 16.69 -22.64
N ILE A 470 9.07 16.27 -23.33
CA ILE A 470 8.70 16.77 -24.66
C ILE A 470 7.33 17.45 -24.70
N LEU A 471 6.42 17.04 -23.80
CA LEU A 471 5.02 17.47 -23.78
C LEU A 471 4.86 18.85 -23.14
N ASP A 472 3.80 19.57 -23.48
CA ASP A 472 3.44 20.88 -22.92
C ASP A 472 2.28 20.79 -21.90
N ASP A 473 1.25 19.97 -22.18
CA ASP A 473 0.18 19.68 -21.22
C ASP A 473 -0.37 18.24 -21.39
N THR A 474 -1.30 17.85 -20.51
CA THR A 474 -1.90 16.52 -20.40
C THR A 474 -3.34 16.60 -19.85
N GLU A 475 -4.30 15.93 -20.46
CA GLU A 475 -5.69 15.82 -19.96
C GLU A 475 -6.06 14.36 -19.68
N LEU A 476 -6.76 14.10 -18.57
CA LEU A 476 -7.16 12.75 -18.18
C LEU A 476 -8.54 12.43 -18.74
N ILE A 477 -8.60 11.52 -19.71
CA ILE A 477 -9.83 11.11 -20.40
C ILE A 477 -10.53 9.99 -19.61
N THR A 478 -9.75 9.01 -19.14
CA THR A 478 -10.19 7.99 -18.18
C THR A 478 -9.01 7.61 -17.29
N GLU A 479 -9.23 6.85 -16.22
CA GLU A 479 -8.17 6.25 -15.40
C GLU A 479 -7.03 5.58 -16.19
N ASN A 480 -7.36 5.00 -17.37
CA ASN A 480 -6.42 4.28 -18.22
C ASN A 480 -6.05 5.02 -19.52
N LEU A 481 -6.54 6.25 -19.77
CA LEU A 481 -6.28 7.04 -20.99
C LEU A 481 -5.95 8.51 -20.69
N LEU A 482 -4.81 8.97 -21.19
CA LEU A 482 -4.29 10.33 -21.05
C LEU A 482 -4.10 10.95 -22.45
N LEU A 483 -4.80 12.05 -22.70
CA LEU A 483 -4.56 12.93 -23.84
C LEU A 483 -3.30 13.76 -23.53
N VAL A 484 -2.38 13.87 -24.47
CA VAL A 484 -1.11 14.58 -24.29
C VAL A 484 -0.85 15.55 -25.43
N PHE A 485 -0.30 16.72 -25.10
CA PHE A 485 -0.12 17.84 -26.03
C PHE A 485 1.37 18.17 -26.20
N SER A 486 1.78 18.55 -27.41
CA SER A 486 3.14 18.97 -27.74
C SER A 486 3.11 20.04 -28.84
N GLY A 487 3.19 21.32 -28.47
CA GLY A 487 2.83 22.41 -29.37
C GLY A 487 1.37 22.29 -29.86
N ASP A 488 1.17 22.37 -31.17
CA ASP A 488 -0.14 22.20 -31.83
C ASP A 488 -0.45 20.72 -32.18
N GLU A 489 0.24 19.75 -31.56
CA GLU A 489 0.07 18.31 -31.81
C GLU A 489 -0.54 17.57 -30.60
N GLU A 490 -1.49 16.68 -30.85
CA GLU A 490 -2.17 15.85 -29.85
C GLU A 490 -1.83 14.36 -30.03
N GLY A 491 -1.82 13.60 -28.92
CA GLY A 491 -1.69 12.14 -28.92
C GLY A 491 -2.41 11.51 -27.74
N LEU A 492 -2.84 10.25 -27.87
CA LEU A 492 -3.58 9.54 -26.81
C LEU A 492 -2.75 8.35 -26.30
N MET A 493 -2.30 8.44 -25.04
CA MET A 493 -1.52 7.43 -24.34
C MET A 493 -2.41 6.58 -23.44
N ALA A 494 -2.18 5.28 -23.39
CA ALA A 494 -2.81 4.37 -22.44
C ALA A 494 -1.89 4.04 -21.25
N SER A 495 -2.48 3.58 -20.14
CA SER A 495 -1.75 3.26 -18.89
C SER A 495 -0.84 2.03 -18.97
N ASP A 496 -0.68 1.43 -20.15
CA ASP A 496 0.35 0.45 -20.50
C ASP A 496 1.64 1.12 -21.06
N GLY A 497 1.63 2.45 -21.22
CA GLY A 497 2.73 3.25 -21.77
C GLY A 497 2.72 3.38 -23.30
N SER A 498 1.75 2.74 -23.99
CA SER A 498 1.62 2.82 -25.43
C SER A 498 0.78 4.01 -25.89
N TYR A 499 1.16 4.61 -27.02
CA TYR A 499 0.29 5.53 -27.74
C TYR A 499 -0.73 4.71 -28.53
N LYS A 500 -2.01 4.85 -28.21
CA LYS A 500 -3.11 4.31 -29.03
C LYS A 500 -3.34 5.18 -30.27
N ILE A 501 -3.12 6.49 -30.12
CA ILE A 501 -3.00 7.46 -31.21
C ILE A 501 -1.69 8.21 -31.00
N ASN A 502 -0.79 8.20 -31.98
CA ASN A 502 0.50 8.88 -31.90
C ASN A 502 0.33 10.41 -31.92
N ILE A 503 1.28 11.12 -31.29
CA ILE A 503 1.37 12.58 -31.35
C ILE A 503 1.47 13.03 -32.81
N GLY A 504 0.64 14.00 -33.21
CA GLY A 504 0.68 14.63 -34.52
C GLY A 504 -0.40 15.70 -34.69
N GLN A 505 -0.47 16.30 -35.88
CA GLN A 505 -1.45 17.34 -36.22
C GLN A 505 -2.86 16.77 -36.46
N HIS A 506 -3.63 16.61 -35.38
CA HIS A 506 -5.03 16.20 -35.35
C HIS A 506 -5.66 16.59 -33.99
N MET A 507 -6.98 16.54 -33.87
CA MET A 507 -7.71 16.74 -32.59
C MET A 507 -8.43 15.46 -32.18
N ILE A 508 -8.34 15.07 -30.90
CA ILE A 508 -8.86 13.80 -30.37
C ILE A 508 -10.06 14.06 -29.45
N TYR A 509 -11.17 13.34 -29.68
CA TYR A 509 -12.38 13.41 -28.85
C TYR A 509 -12.85 12.00 -28.47
N SER A 510 -12.80 11.66 -27.17
CA SER A 510 -13.18 10.34 -26.66
C SER A 510 -14.37 10.42 -25.70
N LEU A 511 -15.36 9.54 -25.85
CA LEU A 511 -16.51 9.42 -24.94
C LEU A 511 -17.06 7.99 -24.93
N ASP A 512 -17.38 7.48 -23.74
CA ASP A 512 -17.82 6.10 -23.47
C ASP A 512 -16.93 5.04 -24.14
N GLN A 513 -17.31 4.57 -25.33
CA GLN A 513 -16.70 3.46 -26.08
C GLN A 513 -16.13 3.87 -27.46
N TYR A 514 -16.10 5.17 -27.77
CA TYR A 514 -15.65 5.68 -29.07
C TYR A 514 -14.60 6.78 -28.92
N THR A 515 -13.66 6.81 -29.86
CA THR A 515 -12.72 7.92 -30.05
C THR A 515 -12.77 8.42 -31.49
N ILE A 516 -13.04 9.71 -31.67
CA ILE A 516 -12.93 10.43 -32.94
C ILE A 516 -11.54 11.05 -33.01
N VAL A 517 -10.90 10.96 -34.18
CA VAL A 517 -9.69 11.72 -34.52
C VAL A 517 -9.97 12.59 -35.73
N ARG A 518 -9.94 13.92 -35.53
CA ARG A 518 -10.21 14.91 -36.58
C ARG A 518 -8.90 15.37 -37.22
N LYS A 519 -8.77 15.15 -38.53
CA LYS A 519 -7.65 15.55 -39.38
C LYS A 519 -8.09 16.67 -40.34
N GLU A 520 -7.15 17.21 -41.13
CA GLU A 520 -7.46 18.21 -42.16
C GLU A 520 -8.41 17.67 -43.25
N GLU A 521 -8.21 16.41 -43.67
CA GLU A 521 -8.96 15.78 -44.76
C GLU A 521 -10.30 15.13 -44.34
N GLY A 522 -10.60 15.04 -43.03
CA GLY A 522 -11.78 14.36 -42.50
C GLY A 522 -11.58 13.75 -41.12
N PHE A 523 -12.43 12.79 -40.75
CA PHE A 523 -12.46 12.20 -39.41
C PHE A 523 -12.23 10.69 -39.44
N GLU A 524 -11.40 10.17 -38.53
CA GLU A 524 -11.31 8.76 -38.20
C GLU A 524 -12.16 8.46 -36.95
N LEU A 525 -12.63 7.23 -36.84
CA LEU A 525 -13.43 6.76 -35.71
C LEU A 525 -12.92 5.39 -35.26
N TYR A 526 -12.67 5.28 -33.97
CA TYR A 526 -12.19 4.09 -33.28
C TYR A 526 -13.18 3.63 -32.21
N ASP A 527 -13.20 2.33 -31.92
CA ASP A 527 -13.85 1.77 -30.73
C ASP A 527 -12.94 1.82 -29.48
N GLN A 528 -13.43 1.26 -28.37
CA GLN A 528 -12.75 1.17 -27.08
C GLN A 528 -11.39 0.43 -27.13
N ASP A 529 -11.24 -0.51 -28.08
CA ASP A 529 -10.05 -1.35 -28.27
C ASP A 529 -9.09 -0.71 -29.30
N PHE A 530 -9.44 0.48 -29.78
CA PHE A 530 -8.76 1.26 -30.82
C PHE A 530 -8.68 0.56 -32.18
N ALA A 531 -9.67 -0.28 -32.50
CA ALA A 531 -9.89 -0.73 -33.87
C ALA A 531 -10.62 0.36 -34.69
N PRO A 532 -10.17 0.67 -35.91
CA PRO A 532 -10.84 1.65 -36.76
C PRO A 532 -12.17 1.08 -37.29
N LEU A 533 -13.26 1.82 -37.10
CA LEU A 533 -14.61 1.40 -37.49
C LEU A 533 -14.93 1.64 -38.98
N PHE A 534 -14.04 2.33 -39.71
CA PHE A 534 -14.16 2.59 -41.16
C PHE A 534 -12.79 2.61 -41.85
N ASP A 535 -12.67 1.96 -43.01
CA ASP A 535 -11.44 1.93 -43.85
C ASP A 535 -11.13 3.27 -44.56
N GLN A 536 -11.94 4.30 -44.34
CA GLN A 536 -11.89 5.59 -45.03
C GLN A 536 -12.36 6.69 -44.10
N LEU A 537 -11.76 7.88 -44.23
CA LEU A 537 -12.19 9.10 -43.54
C LEU A 537 -13.70 9.36 -43.72
N LEU A 538 -14.32 9.79 -42.63
CA LEU A 538 -15.67 10.34 -42.57
C LEU A 538 -15.62 11.84 -42.92
N GLU A 539 -16.71 12.34 -43.50
CA GLU A 539 -16.85 13.76 -43.86
C GLU A 539 -17.07 14.66 -42.64
N ASP A 540 -17.73 14.10 -41.62
CA ASP A 540 -18.11 14.79 -40.38
C ASP A 540 -18.32 13.74 -39.29
N ALA A 541 -18.05 14.09 -38.03
CA ALA A 541 -18.25 13.22 -36.88
C ALA A 541 -18.50 14.04 -35.61
N VAL A 542 -19.60 13.76 -34.93
CA VAL A 542 -20.05 14.42 -33.70
C VAL A 542 -20.30 13.36 -32.63
N LEU A 543 -19.56 13.42 -31.53
CA LEU A 543 -19.73 12.56 -30.36
C LEU A 543 -20.11 13.45 -29.17
N LYS A 544 -21.36 13.34 -28.71
CA LYS A 544 -21.92 14.17 -27.64
C LYS A 544 -23.09 13.44 -26.98
N ASN A 545 -23.28 13.59 -25.66
CA ASN A 545 -24.50 13.18 -24.95
C ASN A 545 -24.88 11.71 -25.19
N LYS A 546 -23.88 10.82 -25.12
CA LYS A 546 -24.02 9.38 -25.38
C LYS A 546 -24.58 9.03 -26.76
N ILE A 547 -24.40 9.93 -27.74
CA ILE A 547 -24.78 9.76 -29.13
C ILE A 547 -23.56 10.03 -30.02
N LEU A 548 -23.29 9.09 -30.92
CA LEU A 548 -22.37 9.23 -32.03
C LEU A 548 -23.17 9.49 -33.31
N ALA A 549 -22.92 10.61 -33.98
CA ALA A 549 -23.42 10.89 -35.33
C ALA A 549 -22.23 11.04 -36.29
N VAL A 550 -22.28 10.38 -37.45
CA VAL A 550 -21.19 10.38 -38.43
C VAL A 550 -21.71 10.53 -39.85
N LYS A 551 -20.90 11.13 -40.73
CA LYS A 551 -21.27 11.46 -42.12
C LYS A 551 -20.35 10.79 -43.13
N LYS A 552 -20.92 10.16 -44.15
CA LYS A 552 -20.21 9.50 -45.25
C LYS A 552 -21.04 9.51 -46.53
N GLN A 553 -20.41 9.86 -47.65
CA GLN A 553 -21.04 9.98 -48.98
C GLN A 553 -22.24 10.95 -48.98
N GLY A 554 -22.07 12.10 -48.32
CA GLY A 554 -23.09 13.13 -48.15
C GLY A 554 -24.17 12.83 -47.09
N LEU A 555 -24.32 11.57 -46.67
CA LEU A 555 -25.37 11.11 -45.76
C LEU A 555 -24.86 10.92 -44.33
N TRP A 556 -25.76 11.05 -43.37
CA TRP A 556 -25.54 10.82 -41.95
C TRP A 556 -26.09 9.47 -41.48
N ALA A 557 -25.37 8.87 -40.53
CA ALA A 557 -25.81 7.82 -39.64
C ALA A 557 -25.67 8.29 -38.19
N PHE A 558 -26.36 7.64 -37.25
CA PHE A 558 -26.16 7.85 -35.81
C PHE A 558 -26.32 6.55 -35.03
N THR A 559 -25.82 6.51 -33.80
CA THR A 559 -26.10 5.46 -32.82
C THR A 559 -25.91 5.95 -31.38
N HIS A 560 -26.56 5.29 -30.42
CA HIS A 560 -26.38 5.55 -29.00
C HIS A 560 -25.18 4.74 -28.45
N THR A 561 -24.29 5.37 -27.69
CA THR A 561 -23.11 4.69 -27.09
C THR A 561 -23.54 3.64 -26.08
N SER A 562 -24.67 3.85 -25.38
CA SER A 562 -25.27 2.90 -24.44
C SER A 562 -25.87 1.64 -25.09
N ARG A 563 -26.16 1.70 -26.40
CA ARG A 563 -26.74 0.61 -27.20
C ARG A 563 -26.21 0.68 -28.64
N PRO A 564 -24.94 0.28 -28.88
CA PRO A 564 -24.33 0.36 -30.21
C PRO A 564 -25.12 -0.45 -31.24
N GLY A 565 -25.77 0.27 -32.15
CA GLY A 565 -26.48 -0.25 -33.31
C GLY A 565 -25.64 -0.14 -34.58
N LYS A 566 -26.10 -0.79 -35.66
CA LYS A 566 -25.46 -0.64 -36.97
C LYS A 566 -25.67 0.78 -37.50
N LEU A 567 -24.57 1.49 -37.78
CA LEU A 567 -24.62 2.80 -38.44
C LEU A 567 -25.18 2.65 -39.86
N LEU A 568 -26.37 3.22 -40.09
CA LEU A 568 -27.07 3.24 -41.37
C LEU A 568 -27.07 4.66 -41.94
N PHE A 569 -26.27 4.90 -42.97
CA PHE A 569 -26.17 6.19 -43.65
C PHE A 569 -27.42 6.42 -44.52
N TYR A 570 -28.29 7.31 -44.06
CA TYR A 570 -29.63 7.52 -44.66
C TYR A 570 -30.13 8.96 -44.60
N TYR A 571 -29.72 9.75 -43.59
CA TYR A 571 -30.26 11.07 -43.33
C TYR A 571 -29.43 12.18 -43.99
N ASP A 572 -30.05 13.27 -44.43
CA ASP A 572 -29.36 14.41 -45.04
C ASP A 572 -28.81 15.37 -43.98
N SER A 573 -29.42 15.39 -42.79
CA SER A 573 -28.90 16.08 -41.61
C SER A 573 -29.33 15.40 -40.31
N VAL A 574 -28.40 15.33 -39.35
CA VAL A 574 -28.65 15.00 -37.94
C VAL A 574 -28.48 16.26 -37.10
N ARG A 575 -29.40 16.50 -36.16
CA ARG A 575 -29.28 17.54 -35.13
C ARG A 575 -29.58 16.94 -33.76
N LEU A 576 -28.55 16.83 -32.93
CA LEU A 576 -28.68 16.43 -31.53
C LEU A 576 -29.47 17.52 -30.76
N MET A 577 -30.39 17.08 -29.93
CA MET A 577 -31.34 17.92 -29.21
C MET A 577 -31.43 17.41 -27.76
N GLY A 578 -30.78 18.11 -26.84
CA GLY A 578 -30.72 17.72 -25.42
C GLY A 578 -29.85 16.48 -25.19
N GLU A 579 -30.20 15.71 -24.17
CA GLU A 579 -29.64 14.40 -23.86
C GLU A 579 -30.47 13.25 -24.48
N LYS A 580 -31.77 13.50 -24.78
CA LYS A 580 -32.74 12.44 -25.10
C LYS A 580 -33.25 12.39 -26.55
N PHE A 581 -33.02 13.42 -27.36
CA PHE A 581 -33.67 13.52 -28.69
C PHE A 581 -32.69 13.79 -29.84
N ILE A 582 -33.05 13.27 -31.01
CA ILE A 582 -32.32 13.51 -32.25
C ILE A 582 -33.31 13.93 -33.34
N LEU A 583 -33.10 15.10 -33.93
CA LEU A 583 -33.83 15.51 -35.13
C LEU A 583 -33.10 15.02 -36.38
N LEU A 584 -33.84 14.28 -37.20
CA LEU A 584 -33.36 13.55 -38.37
C LEU A 584 -34.12 14.05 -39.59
N ARG A 585 -33.41 14.51 -40.63
CA ARG A 585 -34.03 14.91 -41.90
C ARG A 585 -33.67 13.96 -43.02
N ARG A 586 -34.63 13.62 -43.87
CA ARG A 586 -34.41 13.01 -45.17
C ARG A 586 -35.44 13.50 -46.17
N ASP A 587 -34.97 14.08 -47.28
CA ASP A 587 -35.79 14.80 -48.25
C ASP A 587 -36.63 15.89 -47.53
N GLU A 588 -37.90 16.07 -47.89
CA GLU A 588 -38.83 16.99 -47.20
C GLU A 588 -39.33 16.48 -45.82
N ASN A 589 -38.81 15.34 -45.33
CA ASN A 589 -39.30 14.73 -44.10
C ASN A 589 -38.38 15.00 -42.90
N LEU A 590 -39.01 15.32 -41.77
CA LEU A 590 -38.36 15.48 -40.48
C LEU A 590 -38.92 14.44 -39.51
N TRP A 591 -38.04 13.77 -38.77
CA TRP A 591 -38.41 12.89 -37.67
C TRP A 591 -37.70 13.32 -36.38
N ALA A 592 -38.35 13.07 -35.26
CA ALA A 592 -37.72 13.01 -33.96
C ALA A 592 -37.48 11.54 -33.60
N ASN A 593 -36.22 11.18 -33.41
CA ASN A 593 -35.82 9.96 -32.74
C ASN A 593 -35.64 10.24 -31.24
N PHE A 594 -36.02 9.26 -30.43
CA PHE A 594 -36.01 9.27 -28.97
C PHE A 594 -35.03 8.20 -28.49
N ASP A 595 -34.47 8.36 -27.28
CA ASP A 595 -33.54 7.40 -26.62
C ASP A 595 -33.97 5.93 -26.85
N ASN A 596 -35.23 5.58 -26.62
CA ASN A 596 -35.78 4.23 -26.81
C ASN A 596 -35.94 3.75 -28.28
N ASP A 597 -35.22 4.34 -29.23
CA ASP A 597 -35.29 4.13 -30.68
C ASP A 597 -36.66 4.46 -31.33
N THR A 598 -37.63 5.01 -30.59
CA THR A 598 -38.92 5.45 -31.16
C THR A 598 -38.68 6.58 -32.17
N LEU A 599 -39.34 6.50 -33.33
CA LEU A 599 -39.20 7.46 -34.42
C LEU A 599 -40.55 8.07 -34.78
N ILE A 600 -40.74 9.37 -34.50
CA ILE A 600 -41.98 10.10 -34.78
C ILE A 600 -41.75 11.05 -35.94
N GLN A 601 -42.57 10.95 -36.99
CA GLN A 601 -42.53 11.90 -38.10
C GLN A 601 -43.16 13.24 -37.67
N VAL A 602 -42.39 14.32 -37.79
CA VAL A 602 -42.72 15.67 -37.35
C VAL A 602 -42.57 16.70 -38.49
N SER A 603 -42.71 16.28 -39.75
CA SER A 603 -42.66 17.15 -40.95
C SER A 603 -43.66 18.31 -40.96
N TYR A 604 -44.64 18.32 -40.05
CA TYR A 604 -45.62 19.41 -39.86
C TYR A 604 -45.13 20.52 -38.91
N ALA A 605 -43.94 20.39 -38.32
CA ALA A 605 -43.41 21.30 -37.32
C ALA A 605 -42.99 22.66 -37.94
N ALA A 606 -43.50 23.74 -37.37
CA ALA A 606 -42.97 25.09 -37.54
C ALA A 606 -41.87 25.42 -36.52
N ASP A 607 -41.96 24.85 -35.31
CA ASP A 607 -40.93 24.89 -34.26
C ASP A 607 -40.78 23.51 -33.61
N VAL A 608 -39.54 23.18 -33.19
CA VAL A 608 -39.25 22.04 -32.33
C VAL A 608 -38.23 22.45 -31.28
N ARG A 609 -38.63 22.34 -30.00
CA ARG A 609 -37.83 22.73 -28.85
C ARG A 609 -37.97 21.72 -27.72
N ILE A 610 -37.05 21.80 -26.76
CA ILE A 610 -37.05 20.95 -25.57
C ILE A 610 -37.66 21.67 -24.38
N LEU A 611 -38.19 20.88 -23.47
CA LEU A 611 -38.54 21.27 -22.13
C LEU A 611 -37.78 20.38 -21.14
N THR A 612 -36.69 20.88 -20.55
CA THR A 612 -35.89 20.16 -19.54
C THR A 612 -36.38 20.51 -18.14
N SER A 613 -36.53 19.51 -17.27
CA SER A 613 -36.77 19.71 -15.83
C SER A 613 -35.47 20.04 -15.11
N VAL A 614 -35.49 21.06 -14.24
CA VAL A 614 -34.34 21.45 -13.41
C VAL A 614 -34.38 20.64 -12.10
N THR A 615 -34.13 19.34 -12.23
CA THR A 615 -34.21 18.30 -11.18
C THR A 615 -32.97 17.42 -11.20
N GLN A 616 -32.77 16.55 -10.20
CA GLN A 616 -31.58 15.68 -10.14
C GLN A 616 -31.56 14.63 -11.26
N GLU A 617 -32.73 14.18 -11.69
CA GLU A 617 -32.92 13.51 -12.97
C GLU A 617 -33.39 14.56 -14.00
N GLU A 618 -32.63 14.73 -15.09
CA GLU A 618 -32.98 15.65 -16.18
C GLU A 618 -34.09 15.05 -17.05
N VAL A 619 -35.34 15.19 -16.60
CA VAL A 619 -36.51 14.78 -17.39
C VAL A 619 -36.69 15.77 -18.55
N GLU A 620 -36.43 15.31 -19.77
CA GLU A 620 -36.67 16.08 -21.00
C GLU A 620 -37.99 15.70 -21.67
N TYR A 621 -38.69 16.69 -22.21
CA TYR A 621 -39.85 16.51 -23.09
C TYR A 621 -39.61 17.23 -24.42
N LEU A 622 -40.06 16.62 -25.53
CA LEU A 622 -40.01 17.25 -26.85
C LEU A 622 -41.30 18.01 -27.10
N ILE A 623 -41.20 19.30 -27.41
CA ILE A 623 -42.34 20.14 -27.83
C ILE A 623 -42.24 20.42 -29.31
N VAL A 624 -43.25 19.96 -30.05
CA VAL A 624 -43.44 20.22 -31.48
C VAL A 624 -44.60 21.21 -31.64
N THR A 625 -44.40 22.30 -32.36
CA THR A 625 -45.45 23.30 -32.64
C THR A 625 -45.76 23.33 -34.13
N ASP A 626 -47.03 23.21 -34.52
CA ASP A 626 -47.45 23.31 -35.93
C ASP A 626 -47.57 24.77 -36.42
N ALA A 627 -47.77 24.95 -37.73
CA ALA A 627 -47.96 26.26 -38.36
C ALA A 627 -49.30 26.97 -38.00
N LYS A 628 -50.01 26.53 -36.96
CA LYS A 628 -51.24 27.12 -36.43
C LYS A 628 -51.15 27.34 -34.91
N ASP A 629 -49.96 27.27 -34.32
CA ASP A 629 -49.74 27.34 -32.87
C ASP A 629 -50.37 26.18 -32.07
N GLN A 630 -50.61 25.02 -32.70
CA GLN A 630 -50.97 23.79 -31.99
C GLN A 630 -49.69 23.12 -31.47
N GLN A 631 -49.63 22.87 -30.17
CA GLN A 631 -48.48 22.30 -29.48
C GLN A 631 -48.75 20.83 -29.13
N TYR A 632 -47.74 20.01 -29.38
CA TYR A 632 -47.68 18.57 -29.10
C TYR A 632 -46.48 18.30 -28.20
N VAL A 633 -46.71 17.80 -26.99
CA VAL A 633 -45.66 17.47 -26.02
C VAL A 633 -45.50 15.96 -25.96
N PHE A 634 -44.31 15.47 -26.24
CA PHE A 634 -43.93 14.06 -26.16
C PHE A 634 -42.97 13.84 -24.98
N ASN A 635 -43.12 12.73 -24.26
CA ASN A 635 -42.12 12.32 -23.27
C ASN A 635 -40.90 11.64 -23.93
N ASP A 636 -39.89 11.36 -23.12
CA ASP A 636 -38.71 10.53 -23.42
C ASP A 636 -38.99 9.22 -24.19
N ALA A 637 -40.15 8.58 -23.96
CA ALA A 637 -40.55 7.36 -24.64
C ALA A 637 -41.28 7.56 -25.99
N GLY A 638 -41.47 8.80 -26.43
CA GLY A 638 -42.20 9.14 -27.67
C GLY A 638 -43.73 9.11 -27.55
N LYS A 639 -44.30 9.00 -26.34
CA LYS A 639 -45.75 9.09 -26.11
C LYS A 639 -46.18 10.56 -26.13
N LEU A 640 -47.18 10.90 -26.95
CA LEU A 640 -47.88 12.18 -26.85
C LEU A 640 -48.61 12.26 -25.50
N ILE A 641 -48.23 13.22 -24.65
CA ILE A 641 -48.78 13.41 -23.30
C ILE A 641 -49.66 14.66 -23.17
N ILE A 642 -49.38 15.73 -23.91
CA ILE A 642 -50.19 16.94 -23.91
C ILE A 642 -50.39 17.42 -25.35
N GLU A 643 -51.64 17.71 -25.71
CA GLU A 643 -52.01 18.43 -26.93
C GLU A 643 -52.80 19.69 -26.55
N GLY A 644 -52.60 20.79 -27.28
CA GLY A 644 -53.45 21.97 -27.20
C GLY A 644 -52.79 23.26 -27.67
N LYS A 645 -53.36 24.40 -27.27
CA LYS A 645 -52.79 25.74 -27.51
C LYS A 645 -52.57 26.42 -26.18
N TYR A 646 -51.31 26.59 -25.79
CA TYR A 646 -50.93 27.14 -24.50
C TYR A 646 -49.96 28.31 -24.67
N ASP A 647 -50.19 29.38 -23.91
CA ASP A 647 -49.34 30.57 -23.89
C ASP A 647 -47.95 30.23 -23.31
N ALA A 648 -47.88 29.18 -22.48
CA ALA A 648 -46.66 28.62 -21.90
C ALA A 648 -46.86 27.15 -21.52
N ILE A 649 -45.79 26.35 -21.57
CA ILE A 649 -45.70 25.00 -21.00
C ILE A 649 -44.38 24.93 -20.21
N SER A 650 -44.43 24.49 -18.96
CA SER A 650 -43.27 24.42 -18.04
C SER A 650 -43.37 23.21 -17.10
N PRO A 651 -42.26 22.52 -16.77
CA PRO A 651 -42.27 21.44 -15.78
C PRO A 651 -42.43 22.03 -14.37
N LEU A 652 -42.82 21.19 -13.40
CA LEU A 652 -43.03 21.57 -12.01
C LEU A 652 -42.63 20.42 -11.08
N GLY A 653 -41.32 20.29 -10.84
CA GLY A 653 -40.74 19.06 -10.29
C GLY A 653 -40.84 17.91 -11.28
N GLU A 654 -40.45 16.71 -10.85
CA GLU A 654 -40.44 15.49 -11.67
C GLU A 654 -41.86 15.06 -12.12
N LYS A 655 -42.87 15.33 -11.29
CA LYS A 655 -44.19 14.68 -11.38
C LYS A 655 -45.28 15.49 -12.09
N TYR A 656 -45.04 16.76 -12.44
CA TYR A 656 -46.08 17.65 -12.95
C TYR A 656 -45.63 18.54 -14.11
N ILE A 657 -46.60 18.89 -14.99
CA ILE A 657 -46.45 19.88 -16.05
C ILE A 657 -47.51 20.96 -15.87
N VAL A 658 -47.07 22.22 -15.86
CA VAL A 658 -47.92 23.42 -15.80
C VAL A 658 -48.15 23.95 -17.21
N VAL A 659 -49.40 24.21 -17.55
CA VAL A 659 -49.80 24.83 -18.81
C VAL A 659 -50.48 26.18 -18.57
N GLY A 660 -50.13 27.19 -19.38
CA GLY A 660 -50.72 28.53 -19.33
C GLY A 660 -51.75 28.73 -20.44
N SER A 661 -52.90 29.31 -20.13
CA SER A 661 -53.83 29.80 -21.15
C SER A 661 -54.65 30.98 -20.64
N ARG A 662 -54.67 32.08 -21.40
CA ARG A 662 -55.39 33.33 -21.11
C ARG A 662 -55.08 33.90 -19.72
N GLY A 663 -53.81 33.80 -19.31
CA GLY A 663 -53.35 34.25 -18.00
C GLY A 663 -53.83 33.40 -16.81
N LYS A 664 -54.35 32.19 -17.05
CA LYS A 664 -54.59 31.17 -16.01
C LYS A 664 -53.66 29.98 -16.17
N LYS A 665 -53.35 29.32 -15.05
CA LYS A 665 -52.53 28.10 -15.01
C LYS A 665 -53.39 26.86 -14.80
N GLY A 666 -53.09 25.81 -15.55
CA GLY A 666 -53.58 24.45 -15.39
C GLY A 666 -52.44 23.52 -14.97
N LEU A 667 -52.78 22.31 -14.56
CA LEU A 667 -51.84 21.31 -14.05
C LEU A 667 -52.16 19.93 -14.64
N TYR A 668 -51.11 19.25 -15.09
CA TYR A 668 -51.08 17.88 -15.58
C TYR A 668 -50.03 17.10 -14.78
N TYR A 669 -50.18 15.79 -14.68
CA TYR A 669 -49.07 14.91 -14.32
C TYR A 669 -48.11 14.74 -15.52
N TYR A 670 -46.89 14.33 -15.24
CA TYR A 670 -45.84 14.05 -16.24
C TYR A 670 -46.22 12.99 -17.30
N ASP A 671 -47.17 12.10 -16.98
CA ASP A 671 -47.68 11.07 -17.90
C ASP A 671 -48.73 11.59 -18.91
N GLY A 672 -49.18 12.85 -18.76
CA GLY A 672 -50.26 13.46 -19.54
C GLY A 672 -51.63 13.49 -18.85
N THR A 673 -51.77 12.94 -17.64
CA THR A 673 -53.06 12.89 -16.94
C THR A 673 -53.44 14.28 -16.40
N LEU A 674 -54.61 14.80 -16.81
CA LEU A 674 -55.11 16.13 -16.45
C LEU A 674 -55.57 16.19 -14.98
N ILE A 675 -54.97 17.08 -14.18
CA ILE A 675 -55.40 17.39 -12.80
C ILE A 675 -56.41 18.54 -12.80
N SER A 676 -56.07 19.63 -13.49
CA SER A 676 -56.88 20.85 -13.52
C SER A 676 -56.64 21.63 -14.80
N ARG A 677 -57.73 22.05 -15.47
CA ARG A 677 -57.65 22.95 -16.63
C ARG A 677 -57.14 24.34 -16.20
N PRO A 678 -56.75 25.23 -17.14
CA PRO A 678 -56.37 26.61 -16.81
C PRO A 678 -57.45 27.39 -16.03
N VAL A 679 -57.34 27.39 -14.69
CA VAL A 679 -58.30 28.02 -13.75
C VAL A 679 -57.64 28.67 -12.54
N PHE A 680 -56.35 28.41 -12.28
CA PHE A 680 -55.61 29.00 -11.17
C PHE A 680 -54.95 30.31 -11.58
N ASP A 681 -54.82 31.25 -10.65
CA ASP A 681 -54.11 32.51 -10.85
C ASP A 681 -52.59 32.28 -10.79
N ALA A 682 -52.16 31.40 -9.88
CA ALA A 682 -50.80 30.89 -9.81
C ALA A 682 -50.79 29.44 -9.33
N ILE A 683 -49.69 28.76 -9.65
CA ILE A 683 -49.30 27.46 -9.11
C ILE A 683 -47.87 27.67 -8.61
N GLY A 684 -47.62 27.32 -7.36
CA GLY A 684 -46.30 27.39 -6.72
C GLY A 684 -45.50 26.10 -6.93
N ASN A 685 -44.20 26.16 -6.64
CA ASN A 685 -43.28 25.03 -6.77
C ASN A 685 -43.80 23.79 -6.02
N GLU A 686 -43.60 22.63 -6.64
CA GLU A 686 -43.74 21.33 -6.02
C GLU A 686 -42.66 21.15 -4.92
N ARG A 687 -43.04 20.49 -3.81
CA ARG A 687 -42.12 19.98 -2.77
C ARG A 687 -42.73 18.72 -2.12
N ASN A 688 -42.02 17.59 -2.12
CA ASN A 688 -42.45 16.32 -1.52
C ASN A 688 -43.88 15.88 -1.95
N GLY A 689 -44.20 16.03 -3.23
CA GLY A 689 -45.51 15.78 -3.83
C GLY A 689 -46.55 16.90 -3.63
N TYR A 690 -46.28 17.88 -2.77
CA TYR A 690 -47.20 18.97 -2.44
C TYR A 690 -47.07 20.16 -3.41
N VAL A 691 -48.19 20.51 -4.06
CA VAL A 691 -48.31 21.66 -4.97
C VAL A 691 -49.31 22.66 -4.38
N ASN A 692 -48.85 23.87 -4.07
CA ASN A 692 -49.71 24.98 -3.64
C ASN A 692 -50.36 25.67 -4.85
N VAL A 693 -51.68 25.88 -4.78
CA VAL A 693 -52.47 26.51 -5.86
C VAL A 693 -53.17 27.78 -5.37
N LEU A 694 -53.14 28.84 -6.18
CA LEU A 694 -53.73 30.16 -5.88
C LEU A 694 -54.95 30.40 -6.75
N LYS A 695 -56.09 30.77 -6.14
CA LYS A 695 -57.31 31.17 -6.85
C LYS A 695 -58.06 32.25 -6.07
N SER A 696 -58.45 33.33 -6.73
CA SER A 696 -59.17 34.47 -6.14
C SER A 696 -58.48 35.04 -4.89
N GLY A 697 -57.14 35.05 -4.88
CA GLY A 697 -56.33 35.51 -3.74
C GLY A 697 -56.26 34.55 -2.54
N LYS A 698 -56.76 33.31 -2.68
CA LYS A 698 -56.70 32.27 -1.65
C LYS A 698 -55.85 31.08 -2.07
N PHE A 699 -55.18 30.45 -1.10
CA PHE A 699 -54.34 29.26 -1.29
C PHE A 699 -55.10 27.97 -0.98
N GLY A 700 -54.84 26.96 -1.80
CA GLY A 700 -55.21 25.55 -1.62
C GLY A 700 -54.00 24.65 -1.86
N LEU A 701 -54.15 23.34 -1.65
CA LEU A 701 -53.04 22.38 -1.66
C LEU A 701 -53.45 21.08 -2.35
N ILE A 702 -52.61 20.60 -3.27
CA ILE A 702 -52.76 19.32 -3.96
C ILE A 702 -51.57 18.42 -3.60
N ASN A 703 -51.82 17.16 -3.27
CA ASN A 703 -50.81 16.09 -3.25
C ASN A 703 -51.52 14.79 -3.64
N HIS A 704 -51.13 14.18 -4.76
CA HIS A 704 -51.83 13.00 -5.29
C HIS A 704 -51.70 11.78 -4.36
N GLU A 705 -50.48 11.49 -3.95
CA GLU A 705 -50.09 10.25 -3.26
C GLU A 705 -50.75 10.16 -1.88
N LYS A 706 -50.93 11.31 -1.22
CA LYS A 706 -51.64 11.43 0.07
C LYS A 706 -53.14 11.74 -0.07
N GLY A 707 -53.68 11.77 -1.30
CA GLY A 707 -55.09 12.03 -1.58
C GLY A 707 -55.59 13.44 -1.23
N ILE A 708 -54.69 14.43 -1.14
CA ILE A 708 -54.99 15.78 -0.67
C ILE A 708 -55.43 16.65 -1.85
N ASN A 709 -56.62 17.24 -1.74
CA ASN A 709 -57.14 18.23 -2.70
C ASN A 709 -57.90 19.34 -1.95
N ILE A 710 -57.16 20.15 -1.18
CA ILE A 710 -57.71 21.22 -0.37
C ILE A 710 -57.99 22.44 -1.25
N SER A 711 -59.26 22.81 -1.34
CA SER A 711 -59.70 23.95 -2.15
C SER A 711 -59.15 25.30 -1.64
N PRO A 712 -58.89 26.27 -2.54
CA PRO A 712 -58.47 27.63 -2.19
C PRO A 712 -59.37 28.37 -1.18
N ASP A 713 -58.91 28.48 0.07
CA ASP A 713 -59.58 29.21 1.17
C ASP A 713 -58.59 29.94 2.11
N TYR A 714 -57.31 29.59 2.08
CA TYR A 714 -56.31 30.02 3.07
C TYR A 714 -55.55 31.29 2.64
N GLU A 715 -55.05 32.06 3.61
CA GLU A 715 -54.38 33.35 3.36
C GLU A 715 -52.89 33.22 2.98
N LYS A 716 -52.28 32.08 3.27
CA LYS A 716 -50.88 31.75 2.97
C LYS A 716 -50.81 30.32 2.45
N MET A 717 -49.72 30.00 1.75
CA MET A 717 -49.42 28.63 1.30
C MET A 717 -49.46 27.64 2.47
N LEU A 718 -50.16 26.53 2.27
CA LEU A 718 -50.23 25.43 3.22
C LEU A 718 -48.93 24.64 3.21
N ARG A 719 -48.55 24.07 4.35
CA ARG A 719 -47.34 23.25 4.53
C ARG A 719 -47.66 22.03 5.39
N PRO A 720 -47.02 20.87 5.22
CA PRO A 720 -47.13 19.79 6.19
C PRO A 720 -46.63 20.23 7.57
N TYR A 721 -47.29 19.74 8.62
CA TYR A 721 -46.78 19.71 9.98
C TYR A 721 -46.11 18.36 10.22
N ASN A 722 -46.88 17.28 10.08
CA ASN A 722 -46.45 15.88 10.09
C ASN A 722 -47.17 15.12 8.96
N GLU A 723 -47.28 13.79 9.05
CA GLU A 723 -47.94 12.94 8.04
C GLU A 723 -49.47 13.04 7.99
N ILE A 724 -50.11 13.68 8.97
CA ILE A 724 -51.59 13.76 9.10
C ILE A 724 -52.14 15.19 9.19
N TRP A 725 -51.32 16.17 9.55
CA TRP A 725 -51.70 17.56 9.78
C TRP A 725 -50.92 18.53 8.90
N LEU A 726 -51.57 19.63 8.55
CA LEU A 726 -51.03 20.73 7.75
C LEU A 726 -51.13 22.04 8.54
N ILE A 727 -50.11 22.90 8.40
CA ILE A 727 -50.11 24.26 8.92
C ILE A 727 -50.92 25.14 7.96
N ALA A 728 -51.93 25.81 8.52
CA ALA A 728 -52.85 26.69 7.80
C ALA A 728 -52.76 28.14 8.32
N THR A 729 -53.33 29.11 7.57
CA THR A 729 -53.42 30.52 8.02
C THR A 729 -54.79 31.11 7.69
N LYS A 730 -55.43 31.68 8.71
CA LYS A 730 -56.71 32.42 8.64
C LYS A 730 -56.67 33.57 9.66
N LYS A 731 -57.17 34.74 9.27
CA LYS A 731 -57.10 35.99 10.06
C LYS A 731 -55.66 36.35 10.50
N GLY A 732 -54.68 36.12 9.65
CA GLY A 732 -53.25 36.38 9.89
C GLY A 732 -52.53 35.34 10.77
N LYS A 733 -53.24 34.72 11.71
CA LYS A 733 -52.76 33.69 12.65
C LYS A 733 -52.76 32.28 12.03
N ARG A 734 -52.00 31.36 12.65
CA ARG A 734 -51.81 29.98 12.22
C ARG A 734 -52.45 28.98 13.18
N GLY A 735 -52.90 27.88 12.61
CA GLY A 735 -53.42 26.69 13.29
C GLY A 735 -53.09 25.45 12.48
N LEU A 736 -53.50 24.27 12.97
CA LEU A 736 -53.35 22.99 12.28
C LEU A 736 -54.70 22.51 11.73
N ILE A 737 -54.67 21.88 10.55
CA ILE A 737 -55.81 21.20 9.92
C ILE A 737 -55.44 19.77 9.52
N ASP A 738 -56.42 18.88 9.40
CA ASP A 738 -56.24 17.56 8.76
C ASP A 738 -56.23 17.65 7.22
N HIS A 739 -55.99 16.52 6.55
CA HIS A 739 -56.01 16.41 5.08
C HIS A 739 -57.39 16.69 4.44
N GLN A 740 -58.46 16.73 5.23
CA GLN A 740 -59.82 17.12 4.81
C GLN A 740 -60.12 18.61 5.06
N GLY A 741 -59.19 19.34 5.70
CA GLY A 741 -59.29 20.77 5.98
C GLY A 741 -60.00 21.13 7.28
N LYS A 742 -60.25 20.17 8.17
CA LYS A 742 -60.88 20.39 9.48
C LYS A 742 -59.82 20.81 10.50
N THR A 743 -60.12 21.83 11.32
CA THR A 743 -59.21 22.34 12.36
C THR A 743 -58.91 21.30 13.44
N VAL A 744 -57.64 21.23 13.83
CA VAL A 744 -57.07 20.40 14.91
C VAL A 744 -56.52 21.30 16.01
N LEU A 745 -55.75 22.33 15.65
CA LEU A 745 -55.25 23.38 16.53
C LEU A 745 -55.73 24.74 16.03
N ASP A 746 -56.22 25.56 16.95
CA ASP A 746 -56.92 26.81 16.65
C ASP A 746 -55.97 27.93 16.14
N TYR A 747 -56.54 28.93 15.46
CA TYR A 747 -55.78 29.95 14.72
C TYR A 747 -55.33 31.10 15.63
N GLU A 748 -54.39 30.83 16.53
CA GLU A 748 -53.99 31.75 17.60
C GLU A 748 -52.49 32.14 17.54
N PHE A 749 -51.65 31.35 16.89
CA PHE A 749 -50.19 31.48 16.88
C PHE A 749 -49.66 32.29 15.69
N ASP A 750 -48.55 33.00 15.86
CA ASP A 750 -47.88 33.76 14.79
C ASP A 750 -47.01 32.84 13.90
N ASN A 751 -46.49 31.78 14.51
CA ASN A 751 -45.76 30.69 13.86
C ASN A 751 -46.07 29.35 14.53
N ILE A 752 -45.97 28.28 13.74
CA ILE A 752 -46.00 26.89 14.21
C ILE A 752 -44.88 26.19 13.43
N GLU A 753 -44.05 25.44 14.16
CA GLU A 753 -42.95 24.62 13.66
C GLU A 753 -43.09 23.21 14.26
N HIS A 754 -42.79 22.19 13.47
CA HIS A 754 -42.91 20.79 13.92
C HIS A 754 -41.79 20.43 14.89
N TRP A 755 -42.16 19.80 16.01
CA TRP A 755 -41.22 19.10 16.88
C TRP A 755 -41.47 17.60 16.85
N ASN A 756 -42.68 17.16 17.23
CA ASN A 756 -43.19 15.80 17.06
C ASN A 756 -44.74 15.78 17.02
N ASP A 757 -45.35 14.60 17.20
CA ASP A 757 -46.81 14.42 17.19
C ASP A 757 -47.54 14.89 18.47
N SER A 758 -46.85 15.09 19.59
CA SER A 758 -47.42 15.57 20.87
C SER A 758 -47.03 17.00 21.25
N LEU A 759 -45.92 17.52 20.71
CA LEU A 759 -45.31 18.82 20.96
C LEU A 759 -45.10 19.54 19.64
N ALA A 760 -45.44 20.83 19.61
CA ALA A 760 -45.03 21.78 18.57
C ALA A 760 -44.10 22.84 19.16
N ILE A 761 -43.32 23.51 18.31
CA ILE A 761 -42.78 24.83 18.63
C ILE A 761 -43.79 25.86 18.10
N VAL A 762 -44.31 26.70 18.99
CA VAL A 762 -45.20 27.82 18.63
C VAL A 762 -44.48 29.15 18.83
N GLN A 763 -44.94 30.18 18.13
CA GLN A 763 -44.52 31.56 18.38
C GLN A 763 -45.73 32.43 18.70
N MET A 764 -45.62 33.22 19.75
CA MET A 764 -46.64 34.15 20.23
C MET A 764 -45.95 35.39 20.80
N GLU A 765 -46.45 36.59 20.46
CA GLU A 765 -45.89 37.89 20.90
C GLU A 765 -44.40 38.12 20.55
N GLY A 766 -43.84 37.27 19.69
CA GLY A 766 -42.45 37.30 19.23
C GLY A 766 -41.61 36.15 19.78
N GLU A 767 -41.96 35.60 20.95
CA GLU A 767 -41.19 34.55 21.63
C GLU A 767 -41.58 33.14 21.16
N LYS A 768 -40.63 32.20 21.20
CA LYS A 768 -40.83 30.78 20.83
C LYS A 768 -41.00 29.91 22.07
N HIS A 769 -41.98 29.03 22.06
CA HIS A 769 -42.32 28.15 23.18
C HIS A 769 -42.57 26.72 22.70
N PHE A 770 -42.41 25.74 23.59
CA PHE A 770 -43.00 24.42 23.39
C PHE A 770 -44.50 24.46 23.68
N TYR A 771 -45.29 23.75 22.88
CA TYR A 771 -46.73 23.62 23.04
C TYR A 771 -47.15 22.16 22.93
N GLU A 772 -47.76 21.63 23.98
CA GLU A 772 -48.27 20.27 24.03
C GLU A 772 -49.66 20.19 23.39
N ILE A 773 -49.71 19.60 22.19
CA ILE A 773 -50.87 19.55 21.30
C ILE A 773 -52.03 18.76 21.95
N GLY A 774 -51.69 17.70 22.68
CA GLY A 774 -52.66 16.84 23.38
C GLY A 774 -53.28 17.51 24.61
N GLU A 775 -52.47 18.15 25.46
CA GLU A 775 -52.96 18.90 26.65
C GLU A 775 -53.49 20.31 26.31
N LYS A 776 -53.25 20.81 25.08
CA LYS A 776 -53.47 22.20 24.64
C LYS A 776 -52.80 23.24 25.56
N LYS A 777 -51.51 23.03 25.86
CA LYS A 777 -50.77 23.72 26.93
C LYS A 777 -49.41 24.23 26.47
N ILE A 778 -48.96 25.36 27.01
CA ILE A 778 -47.69 26.01 26.63
C ILE A 778 -46.63 25.91 27.76
N ASP A 779 -45.35 25.81 27.40
CA ASP A 779 -44.22 26.00 28.31
C ASP A 779 -43.91 27.50 28.40
N GLU A 780 -44.06 28.09 29.58
CA GLU A 780 -43.89 29.54 29.80
C GLU A 780 -42.47 30.05 29.54
N ARG A 781 -41.48 29.15 29.43
CA ARG A 781 -40.07 29.51 29.16
C ARG A 781 -39.84 29.68 27.66
N SER A 782 -39.30 30.82 27.25
CA SER A 782 -38.98 31.06 25.85
C SER A 782 -37.64 30.46 25.40
N ILE A 783 -37.67 29.87 24.22
CA ILE A 783 -36.56 29.19 23.55
C ILE A 783 -35.74 30.24 22.80
N LEU A 784 -34.53 30.54 23.29
CA LEU A 784 -33.61 31.48 22.66
C LEU A 784 -32.88 30.86 21.47
N LYS A 785 -32.51 29.57 21.59
CA LYS A 785 -31.76 28.81 20.58
C LYS A 785 -32.08 27.33 20.73
N PHE A 786 -32.12 26.60 19.62
CA PHE A 786 -32.02 25.14 19.63
C PHE A 786 -31.12 24.66 18.48
N GLN A 787 -30.39 23.56 18.70
CA GLN A 787 -29.35 23.06 17.79
C GLN A 787 -29.31 21.52 17.85
N PRO A 788 -29.42 20.78 16.72
CA PRO A 788 -29.23 19.34 16.73
C PRO A 788 -27.80 18.99 17.14
N ILE A 789 -27.63 17.96 17.96
CA ILE A 789 -26.34 17.62 18.58
C ILE A 789 -26.06 16.10 18.66
N ALA A 790 -27.09 15.25 18.50
CA ALA A 790 -26.97 13.81 18.31
C ALA A 790 -28.20 13.23 17.59
N GLU A 791 -28.11 11.99 17.11
CA GLU A 791 -29.20 11.20 16.51
C GLU A 791 -29.08 9.74 16.91
N ASP A 792 -30.19 9.07 17.16
CA ASP A 792 -30.27 7.61 17.19
C ASP A 792 -31.48 7.07 16.42
N ASN A 793 -31.67 5.76 16.42
CA ASN A 793 -32.71 5.08 15.64
C ASN A 793 -34.14 5.56 15.93
N GLU A 794 -34.36 6.33 17.01
CA GLU A 794 -35.66 6.90 17.37
C GLU A 794 -35.79 8.39 17.00
N GLY A 795 -34.73 9.08 16.61
CA GLY A 795 -34.78 10.52 16.29
C GLY A 795 -33.53 11.33 16.66
N ILE A 796 -33.71 12.65 16.82
CA ILE A 796 -32.63 13.64 16.98
C ILE A 796 -32.69 14.28 18.36
N ALA A 797 -31.55 14.35 19.04
CA ALA A 797 -31.33 15.13 20.24
C ALA A 797 -30.92 16.58 19.89
N TYR A 798 -31.61 17.54 20.48
CA TYR A 798 -31.35 18.97 20.35
C TYR A 798 -30.84 19.53 21.67
N ARG A 799 -29.79 20.33 21.62
CA ARG A 799 -29.44 21.29 22.67
C ARG A 799 -30.40 22.47 22.58
N VAL A 800 -31.09 22.81 23.67
CA VAL A 800 -32.10 23.87 23.75
C VAL A 800 -31.73 24.84 24.87
N VAL A 801 -31.81 26.14 24.57
CA VAL A 801 -31.32 27.24 25.43
C VAL A 801 -32.49 28.11 25.90
N PHE A 802 -32.59 28.30 27.22
CA PHE A 802 -33.60 29.08 27.92
C PHE A 802 -32.89 30.08 28.86
N GLY A 803 -32.83 31.36 28.47
CA GLY A 803 -31.97 32.33 29.18
C GLY A 803 -30.51 31.87 29.19
N ASN A 804 -29.89 31.87 30.37
CA ASN A 804 -28.51 31.41 30.57
C ASN A 804 -28.38 29.88 30.78
N ASN A 805 -29.44 29.09 30.54
CA ASN A 805 -29.44 27.64 30.80
C ASN A 805 -29.65 26.82 29.51
N GLU A 806 -28.77 25.85 29.27
CA GLU A 806 -28.88 24.83 28.25
C GLU A 806 -29.41 23.50 28.82
N GLY A 807 -30.17 22.75 28.01
CA GLY A 807 -30.62 21.38 28.27
C GLY A 807 -30.67 20.57 26.97
N ILE A 808 -30.85 19.25 27.05
CA ILE A 808 -30.98 18.36 25.89
C ILE A 808 -32.41 17.82 25.80
N TYR A 809 -33.04 17.94 24.62
CA TYR A 809 -34.39 17.48 24.33
C TYR A 809 -34.37 16.62 23.06
N HIS A 810 -34.84 15.38 23.14
CA HIS A 810 -35.05 14.53 21.96
C HIS A 810 -36.36 14.90 21.28
N ASN A 811 -36.40 14.88 19.95
CA ASN A 811 -37.66 15.08 19.23
C ASN A 811 -38.70 14.00 19.59
N THR A 812 -38.33 12.73 19.72
CA THR A 812 -39.30 11.66 20.07
C THR A 812 -39.42 11.33 21.57
N ARG A 813 -38.35 11.50 22.36
CA ARG A 813 -38.33 11.17 23.81
C ARG A 813 -38.61 12.36 24.75
N GLY A 814 -38.65 13.59 24.25
CA GLY A 814 -38.81 14.79 25.09
C GLY A 814 -37.53 15.15 25.86
N PRO A 815 -37.62 15.79 27.05
CA PRO A 815 -36.44 16.28 27.78
C PRO A 815 -35.56 15.14 28.30
N VAL A 816 -34.30 15.12 27.87
CA VAL A 816 -33.24 14.16 28.24
C VAL A 816 -32.37 14.73 29.37
N ILE A 817 -31.92 15.99 29.22
CA ILE A 817 -31.17 16.73 30.24
C ILE A 817 -31.92 18.03 30.51
N LYS A 818 -32.22 18.30 31.79
CA LYS A 818 -32.96 19.51 32.19
C LYS A 818 -32.17 20.78 31.85
N ALA A 819 -32.87 21.83 31.44
CA ALA A 819 -32.28 23.13 31.15
C ALA A 819 -31.85 23.84 32.45
N THR A 820 -30.68 23.48 32.97
CA THR A 820 -30.13 23.95 34.25
C THR A 820 -28.60 24.08 34.26
N PHE A 821 -27.95 23.96 33.09
CA PHE A 821 -26.50 23.96 32.89
C PHE A 821 -26.09 25.21 32.09
N ASN A 822 -24.89 25.74 32.30
CA ASN A 822 -24.40 26.91 31.57
C ASN A 822 -23.99 26.55 30.14
N ILE A 823 -23.35 25.38 29.96
CA ILE A 823 -22.91 24.86 28.66
C ILE A 823 -23.21 23.36 28.57
N ILE A 824 -23.68 22.90 27.41
CA ILE A 824 -23.67 21.47 27.05
C ILE A 824 -22.94 21.25 25.71
N LYS A 825 -21.89 20.44 25.71
CA LYS A 825 -21.16 19.96 24.51
C LYS A 825 -21.42 18.45 24.35
N ASN A 826 -21.48 17.91 23.13
CA ASN A 826 -21.44 16.46 22.89
C ASN A 826 -19.99 16.08 22.56
N LEU A 827 -19.40 15.20 23.36
CA LEU A 827 -18.03 14.70 23.17
C LEU A 827 -17.99 13.31 22.53
N GLY A 828 -19.12 12.61 22.47
CA GLY A 828 -19.28 11.38 21.70
C GLY A 828 -19.61 11.68 20.23
N SER A 829 -19.61 10.65 19.39
CA SER A 829 -20.05 10.83 18.00
C SER A 829 -21.55 11.10 17.92
N TYR A 830 -22.01 11.63 16.79
CA TYR A 830 -23.43 11.96 16.57
C TYR A 830 -24.38 10.77 16.82
N ARG A 831 -23.92 9.52 16.61
CA ARG A 831 -24.68 8.27 16.85
C ARG A 831 -24.43 7.60 18.21
N LYS A 832 -23.37 8.00 18.93
CA LYS A 832 -23.05 7.51 20.28
C LYS A 832 -22.68 8.71 21.16
N PRO A 833 -23.65 9.59 21.47
CA PRO A 833 -23.35 10.82 22.18
C PRO A 833 -23.00 10.55 23.64
N LEU A 834 -22.09 11.36 24.15
CA LEU A 834 -21.86 11.57 25.58
C LEU A 834 -21.88 13.09 25.81
N TYR A 835 -22.87 13.57 26.55
CA TYR A 835 -23.04 14.99 26.78
C TYR A 835 -22.20 15.43 27.99
N PHE A 836 -21.21 16.28 27.73
CA PHE A 836 -20.55 17.09 28.74
C PHE A 836 -21.50 18.23 29.11
N ALA A 837 -21.97 18.27 30.35
CA ALA A 837 -22.85 19.30 30.87
C ALA A 837 -22.15 20.02 32.02
N GLU A 838 -21.92 21.31 31.84
CA GLU A 838 -21.15 22.16 32.75
C GLU A 838 -22.07 23.16 33.45
N LYS A 839 -21.84 23.34 34.75
CA LYS A 839 -22.48 24.39 35.55
C LYS A 839 -21.46 25.09 36.43
N TYR A 840 -21.30 26.39 36.27
CA TYR A 840 -20.57 27.25 37.20
C TYR A 840 -21.38 27.50 38.48
N VAL A 841 -20.69 27.70 39.61
CA VAL A 841 -21.28 28.01 40.91
C VAL A 841 -20.68 29.33 41.42
N ASP A 842 -21.37 30.43 41.13
CA ASP A 842 -20.90 31.80 41.36
C ASP A 842 -20.46 32.05 42.83
N GLU A 843 -21.19 31.49 43.81
CA GLU A 843 -20.91 31.73 45.23
C GLU A 843 -19.69 30.95 45.79
N ALA A 844 -19.06 30.09 44.97
CA ALA A 844 -17.99 29.21 45.40
C ALA A 844 -16.84 29.03 44.38
N GLU A 845 -16.86 29.78 43.27
CA GLU A 845 -15.78 29.87 42.26
C GLU A 845 -15.29 28.51 41.74
N PHE A 846 -16.23 27.59 41.46
CA PHE A 846 -15.93 26.28 40.87
C PHE A 846 -16.93 25.86 39.78
N TYR A 847 -16.47 24.97 38.89
CA TYR A 847 -17.27 24.31 37.86
C TYR A 847 -17.70 22.92 38.32
N VAL A 848 -18.97 22.58 38.13
CA VAL A 848 -19.51 21.22 38.22
C VAL A 848 -19.67 20.68 36.81
N VAL A 849 -18.85 19.68 36.46
CA VAL A 849 -18.96 18.96 35.18
C VAL A 849 -19.64 17.62 35.41
N ILE A 850 -20.67 17.33 34.60
CA ILE A 850 -21.39 16.07 34.61
C ILE A 850 -21.40 15.50 33.19
N TYR A 851 -20.94 14.26 33.06
CA TYR A 851 -21.00 13.50 31.82
C TYR A 851 -22.27 12.66 31.82
N TYR A 852 -23.06 12.76 30.76
CA TYR A 852 -24.34 12.09 30.59
C TYR A 852 -24.36 11.19 29.35
N ASP A 853 -24.93 9.99 29.48
CA ASP A 853 -25.18 9.11 28.33
C ASP A 853 -26.30 9.66 27.40
N LYS A 854 -26.55 8.93 26.31
CA LYS A 854 -27.56 9.29 25.30
C LYS A 854 -29.01 9.39 25.81
N VAL A 855 -29.32 8.87 27.01
CA VAL A 855 -30.65 8.93 27.65
C VAL A 855 -30.68 9.78 28.93
N GLY A 856 -29.58 10.42 29.32
CA GLY A 856 -29.51 11.28 30.49
C GLY A 856 -29.11 10.57 31.80
N THR A 857 -28.56 9.36 31.74
CA THR A 857 -27.90 8.72 32.90
C THR A 857 -26.59 9.42 33.20
N ILE A 858 -26.29 9.69 34.48
CA ILE A 858 -25.00 10.24 34.89
C ILE A 858 -23.93 9.13 34.77
N VAL A 859 -22.88 9.42 34.00
CA VAL A 859 -21.73 8.54 33.74
C VAL A 859 -20.56 8.90 34.66
N ARG A 860 -20.20 10.19 34.75
CA ARG A 860 -19.19 10.72 35.68
C ARG A 860 -19.63 12.11 36.15
N LYS A 861 -19.27 12.48 37.37
CA LYS A 861 -19.43 13.84 37.91
C LYS A 861 -18.15 14.24 38.63
N GLN A 862 -17.67 15.45 38.38
CA GLN A 862 -16.46 16.00 38.98
C GLN A 862 -16.65 17.50 39.27
N VAL A 863 -15.83 18.03 40.17
CA VAL A 863 -15.73 19.47 40.46
C VAL A 863 -14.33 19.90 40.07
N PHE A 864 -14.21 21.06 39.44
CA PHE A 864 -12.96 21.66 39.00
C PHE A 864 -12.88 23.11 39.50
N SER A 865 -11.72 23.50 40.01
CA SER A 865 -11.38 24.92 40.16
C SER A 865 -11.16 25.55 38.77
N ASN A 866 -11.14 26.88 38.69
CA ASN A 866 -10.93 27.59 37.43
C ASN A 866 -9.62 27.16 36.72
N GLU A 867 -8.52 27.04 37.46
CA GLU A 867 -7.21 26.60 36.92
C GLU A 867 -7.23 25.15 36.38
N GLU A 868 -8.08 24.28 36.93
CA GLU A 868 -8.25 22.91 36.42
C GLU A 868 -9.27 22.82 35.28
N TYR A 869 -10.21 23.76 35.20
CA TYR A 869 -11.20 23.83 34.12
C TYR A 869 -10.56 24.24 32.79
N ASP A 870 -9.63 25.22 32.84
CA ASP A 870 -8.82 25.66 31.69
C ASP A 870 -7.97 24.54 31.07
N LEU A 871 -7.74 23.43 31.81
CA LEU A 871 -7.00 22.24 31.36
C LEU A 871 -7.89 21.16 30.71
N ILE A 872 -9.21 21.30 30.74
CA ILE A 872 -10.17 20.36 30.10
C ILE A 872 -11.13 21.04 29.12
N TYR A 873 -11.09 22.37 29.02
CA TYR A 873 -11.91 23.15 28.11
C TYR A 873 -11.17 23.48 26.81
N CYS A 874 -11.93 23.83 25.78
CA CYS A 874 -11.46 24.55 24.59
C CYS A 874 -12.60 25.49 24.15
N ASP A 875 -12.27 26.62 23.55
CA ASP A 875 -13.24 27.65 23.12
C ASP A 875 -14.21 27.15 22.03
#